data_AF-A0A151GJY7-F1
#
_entry.id   AF-A0A151GJY7-F1
#
_cell.length_a   1.000
_cell.length_b   1.000
_cell.length_c   1.000
_cell.angle_alpha   90.00
_cell.angle_beta   90.00
_cell.angle_gamma   90.00
#
_symmetry.space_group_name_H-M   'P 1'
#
loop_
_entity.id
_entity.type
_entity.pdbx_description
1 polymer ?
#
loop_
_entity_poly.entity_id
_entity_poly.type
_entity_poly.pdbx_seq_one_letter_code
_entity_poly.pdbx_strand_id
1 'polypeptide(L)'
;MRSQTPLEGERGGPGSRRMSASNRFRASTSNLPRPQTNIREPRVTSFRATQPTYNLLTGAESNPRPGSRQSQAAESVRPASRQSHAADSVRPGSRESSKENMAPPDADEYEKYRREIETLKAEIGTLQYRVQTSEQEREIALSQQSNKLEQSRRREQEEVQQRQAAETEKAKAALQVESARREMDELRESAEMEQKALERKARAAQDEASLLQEQLEDLASAKEEAARISDKKTTDLQMQVAACQNSVRELEQTNQAQEEDLQQAQGQLADRDMQMASLEADVLRLKAHSGDAETMEIIRRELSEQVQHIRALESTNRDQSSELKHLRSICKAVEIVEEEKRTLQRRLEMAETLEAELTEARLQRHRLEDERLAWTAYLKNASETGDDEFDSPEAMARALVQGRLTAASYVEQLGTLRAEIIALENTAKTLREEKAQLADQAEAAKASAGAVSVDKARMRIDRQRTMALKEVEYLRAQLKVIDNEDHTMQPAQYDDARAARIRDLELLVDDYKAEVQTLHAEMSAAEPGGNVAPMVGTKRLRAQDEDAQEQLGQLNRKNRTLQDELTNLQTEMALLQKDLAASREQLSATKEHSQTRVLSLRSNPTSDHEAIKRSTLEALRKENVDLLANLRSRHPDPTVPVIPTSVLGAMEREIMAAKAETASAKKSAQRLKEVWGSKSQEFKEAIFSTLGWTVTFIPNGKMRVESTFFPSKTDEHENSIVFDGERGTMKVGGGPKSAFARRIGDQIGFWVREKGCIPGFLAALTLEFYEDHTKAVRD
;
A
#
# COMPACT_ATOMS: atom_id res chain seq x y z
N MET A 1 -44.65 -31.90 43.38
CA MET A 1 -44.16 -31.33 42.10
C MET A 1 -45.28 -31.38 41.06
N ARG A 2 -45.82 -30.20 40.72
CA ARG A 2 -46.82 -29.85 39.68
C ARG A 2 -46.85 -28.29 39.74
N SER A 3 -46.51 -27.51 38.71
CA SER A 3 -47.09 -27.32 37.36
C SER A 3 -48.18 -26.22 37.32
N GLN A 4 -48.21 -25.48 36.20
CA GLN A 4 -49.29 -24.61 35.68
C GLN A 4 -49.19 -23.08 35.88
N THR A 5 -49.92 -22.41 35.00
CA THR A 5 -49.95 -20.99 34.61
C THR A 5 -51.25 -20.29 35.05
N PRO A 6 -51.32 -18.96 34.91
CA PRO A 6 -52.50 -18.27 34.37
C PRO A 6 -52.16 -17.64 33.00
N LEU A 7 -52.99 -17.57 31.96
CA LEU A 7 -54.45 -17.42 31.74
C LEU A 7 -55.02 -16.00 31.82
N GLU A 8 -56.00 -15.77 30.94
CA GLU A 8 -56.41 -14.50 30.35
C GLU A 8 -57.52 -13.74 31.12
N GLY A 9 -57.85 -12.53 30.67
CA GLY A 9 -59.00 -11.76 31.16
C GLY A 9 -59.26 -10.50 30.32
N GLU A 10 -60.39 -10.48 29.63
CA GLU A 10 -60.92 -9.36 28.81
C GLU A 10 -61.35 -8.14 29.70
N ARG A 11 -61.89 -6.99 29.22
CA ARG A 11 -62.57 -6.62 27.96
C ARG A 11 -62.62 -5.08 27.83
N GLY A 12 -62.83 -4.51 26.64
CA GLY A 12 -63.32 -3.12 26.51
C GLY A 12 -62.87 -2.29 25.30
N GLY A 13 -63.65 -2.30 24.21
CA GLY A 13 -63.69 -1.20 23.21
C GLY A 13 -64.59 -0.04 23.70
N PRO A 14 -64.76 1.08 22.95
CA PRO A 14 -65.01 1.04 21.50
C PRO A 14 -64.41 2.17 20.62
N GLY A 15 -64.44 1.94 19.31
CA GLY A 15 -64.87 2.97 18.34
C GLY A 15 -63.84 3.95 17.77
N SER A 16 -63.50 3.80 16.49
CA SER A 16 -63.04 4.91 15.65
C SER A 16 -63.59 4.78 14.22
N ARG A 17 -63.97 5.90 13.61
CA ARG A 17 -64.65 5.94 12.30
C ARG A 17 -63.63 5.99 11.16
N ARG A 18 -63.72 5.05 10.21
CA ARG A 18 -63.11 5.24 8.88
C ARG A 18 -63.86 6.36 8.13
N MET A 19 -63.12 7.32 7.60
CA MET A 19 -63.56 8.16 6.49
C MET A 19 -62.66 7.86 5.28
N SER A 20 -63.28 7.54 4.15
CA SER A 20 -62.57 7.21 2.91
C SER A 20 -62.41 8.46 2.05
N ALA A 21 -61.19 8.74 1.63
CA ALA A 21 -60.87 9.78 0.65
C ALA A 21 -59.80 9.26 -0.31
N SER A 22 -60.20 8.38 -1.23
CA SER A 22 -59.34 7.97 -2.34
C SER A 22 -59.05 9.14 -3.25
N ASN A 23 -57.79 9.34 -3.65
CA ASN A 23 -57.50 10.12 -4.85
C ASN A 23 -56.37 9.50 -5.67
N ARG A 24 -56.52 9.52 -7.00
CA ARG A 24 -55.58 8.91 -7.94
C ARG A 24 -54.68 10.00 -8.51
N PHE A 25 -53.39 9.73 -8.67
CA PHE A 25 -52.59 10.44 -9.66
C PHE A 25 -51.85 9.48 -10.59
N ARG A 26 -51.67 9.97 -11.82
CA ARG A 26 -51.34 9.20 -13.02
C ARG A 26 -50.13 9.87 -13.67
N ALA A 27 -48.99 9.20 -13.67
CA ALA A 27 -47.81 9.63 -14.42
C ALA A 27 -47.83 8.99 -15.81
N SER A 28 -47.66 9.79 -16.86
CA SER A 28 -47.75 9.35 -18.25
C SER A 28 -46.40 8.91 -18.79
N THR A 29 -46.38 7.84 -19.60
CA THR A 29 -45.22 7.42 -20.38
C THR A 29 -45.08 8.27 -21.65
N SER A 30 -43.90 8.81 -21.90
CA SER A 30 -43.57 9.56 -23.13
C SER A 30 -42.42 8.90 -23.90
N ASN A 31 -42.76 7.96 -24.79
CA ASN A 31 -41.83 7.46 -25.81
C ASN A 31 -41.69 8.51 -26.94
N LEU A 32 -40.50 8.64 -27.54
CA LEU A 32 -40.20 9.05 -28.93
C LEU A 32 -38.67 8.78 -29.17
N PRO A 33 -38.12 8.78 -30.41
CA PRO A 33 -37.36 7.62 -30.86
C PRO A 33 -35.90 7.85 -31.30
N ARG A 34 -35.15 6.75 -31.44
CA ARG A 34 -33.87 6.71 -32.18
C ARG A 34 -34.10 6.85 -33.70
N PRO A 35 -33.27 7.61 -34.42
CA PRO A 35 -33.08 7.42 -35.86
C PRO A 35 -32.09 6.28 -36.15
N GLN A 36 -32.38 5.44 -37.15
CA GLN A 36 -31.38 4.61 -37.83
C GLN A 36 -31.03 5.25 -39.17
N THR A 37 -29.78 5.14 -39.62
CA THR A 37 -29.39 5.37 -41.01
C THR A 37 -28.46 4.26 -41.49
N ASN A 38 -28.97 3.41 -42.40
CA ASN A 38 -28.16 2.46 -43.16
C ASN A 38 -27.70 3.10 -44.47
N ILE A 39 -26.43 3.00 -44.83
CA ILE A 39 -25.94 3.19 -46.21
C ILE A 39 -25.07 1.97 -46.58
N ARG A 40 -25.16 1.55 -47.84
CA ARG A 40 -24.63 0.27 -48.36
C ARG A 40 -23.22 0.37 -48.96
N GLU A 41 -22.64 -0.82 -49.14
CA GLU A 41 -21.58 -1.20 -50.09
C GLU A 41 -21.55 -0.38 -51.40
N PRO A 42 -20.39 -0.39 -52.09
CA PRO A 42 -20.24 -1.39 -53.15
C PRO A 42 -19.05 -2.35 -52.98
N ARG A 43 -19.19 -3.52 -53.61
CA ARG A 43 -18.17 -4.59 -53.76
C ARG A 43 -17.09 -4.16 -54.79
N VAL A 44 -15.97 -4.88 -55.02
CA VAL A 44 -15.91 -6.09 -55.86
C VAL A 44 -14.51 -6.78 -55.79
N THR A 45 -14.51 -8.06 -55.41
CA THR A 45 -13.62 -9.21 -55.77
C THR A 45 -12.07 -9.11 -55.88
N SER A 46 -11.40 -9.87 -55.00
CA SER A 46 -10.34 -10.90 -55.27
C SER A 46 -9.18 -10.67 -56.27
N PHE A 47 -7.95 -11.04 -55.86
CA PHE A 47 -7.35 -12.34 -56.26
C PHE A 47 -6.31 -12.84 -55.21
N ARG A 48 -5.53 -13.89 -55.50
CA ARG A 48 -4.96 -14.83 -54.50
C ARG A 48 -3.48 -15.17 -54.75
N ALA A 49 -2.73 -15.40 -53.66
CA ALA A 49 -1.40 -16.04 -53.58
C ALA A 49 -0.21 -15.20 -54.13
N THR A 50 1.06 -15.46 -53.79
CA THR A 50 1.71 -16.62 -53.10
C THR A 50 2.72 -16.21 -52.01
N GLN A 51 2.85 -17.01 -50.96
CA GLN A 51 4.05 -17.13 -50.10
C GLN A 51 5.08 -18.12 -50.74
N PRO A 52 6.29 -18.36 -50.20
CA PRO A 52 6.98 -17.76 -49.03
C PRO A 52 8.21 -16.91 -49.52
N THR A 53 9.42 -16.75 -48.94
CA THR A 53 10.14 -17.41 -47.82
C THR A 53 11.30 -16.52 -47.31
N TYR A 54 11.71 -16.70 -46.05
CA TYR A 54 13.07 -16.38 -45.55
C TYR A 54 13.48 -17.48 -44.56
N ASN A 55 14.78 -17.76 -44.40
CA ASN A 55 15.27 -18.63 -43.31
C ASN A 55 16.69 -18.23 -42.86
N LEU A 56 16.94 -18.26 -41.56
CA LEU A 56 18.23 -17.95 -40.93
C LEU A 56 18.88 -19.25 -40.47
N LEU A 57 19.83 -19.79 -41.24
CA LEU A 57 20.94 -20.59 -40.68
C LEU A 57 22.06 -20.82 -41.70
N THR A 58 23.26 -21.12 -41.18
CA THR A 58 24.52 -21.40 -41.90
C THR A 58 25.14 -20.23 -42.67
N GLY A 59 26.47 -20.16 -42.62
CA GLY A 59 27.31 -19.27 -43.41
C GLY A 59 28.57 -20.02 -43.89
N ALA A 60 29.62 -19.27 -44.21
CA ALA A 60 30.90 -19.69 -44.79
C ALA A 60 30.92 -19.88 -46.33
N GLU A 61 31.65 -18.95 -46.96
CA GLU A 61 32.61 -19.10 -48.06
C GLU A 61 32.37 -20.12 -49.21
N SER A 62 32.35 -19.62 -50.44
CA SER A 62 33.53 -19.76 -51.35
C SER A 62 33.34 -19.08 -52.71
N ASN A 63 34.45 -18.75 -53.37
CA ASN A 63 34.56 -18.25 -54.75
C ASN A 63 34.98 -19.46 -55.63
N PRO A 64 34.49 -19.64 -56.87
CA PRO A 64 35.16 -19.00 -58.00
C PRO A 64 34.28 -18.58 -59.21
N ARG A 65 34.93 -17.80 -60.10
CA ARG A 65 34.67 -17.60 -61.56
C ARG A 65 34.41 -18.94 -62.31
N PRO A 66 33.84 -18.99 -63.56
CA PRO A 66 34.02 -17.98 -64.63
C PRO A 66 32.92 -17.78 -65.73
N GLY A 67 33.10 -16.71 -66.54
CA GLY A 67 32.64 -16.62 -67.94
C GLY A 67 31.23 -16.08 -68.20
N SER A 68 30.84 -15.69 -69.43
CA SER A 68 31.63 -15.31 -70.62
C SER A 68 30.74 -14.73 -71.75
N ARG A 69 31.22 -13.74 -72.53
CA ARG A 69 30.62 -13.23 -73.80
C ARG A 69 29.24 -12.54 -73.63
N GLN A 70 28.69 -11.70 -74.51
CA GLN A 70 29.08 -10.86 -75.67
C GLN A 70 27.89 -9.89 -75.91
N SER A 71 27.86 -8.79 -76.69
CA SER A 71 28.76 -8.01 -77.58
C SER A 71 28.04 -6.64 -77.84
N GLN A 72 28.38 -5.67 -78.71
CA GLN A 72 29.20 -5.55 -79.94
C GLN A 72 29.78 -4.10 -80.07
N ALA A 73 30.46 -3.83 -81.19
CA ALA A 73 30.50 -2.62 -82.03
C ALA A 73 30.50 -1.18 -81.44
N ALA A 74 31.23 -0.18 -81.99
CA ALA A 74 32.38 -0.09 -82.93
C ALA A 74 32.82 1.42 -82.99
N GLU A 75 33.80 1.94 -83.76
CA GLU A 75 34.85 1.39 -84.65
C GLU A 75 36.02 2.39 -84.78
N SER A 76 37.23 1.92 -85.10
CA SER A 76 38.40 2.68 -85.60
C SER A 76 39.06 3.69 -84.63
N VAL A 77 40.35 4.09 -84.74
CA VAL A 77 41.37 3.99 -85.83
C VAL A 77 42.74 3.49 -85.26
N ARG A 78 43.65 2.99 -86.13
CA ARG A 78 45.03 2.46 -85.86
C ARG A 78 46.11 3.36 -86.56
N PRO A 79 47.43 3.02 -86.72
CA PRO A 79 48.35 1.99 -86.17
C PRO A 79 49.50 2.61 -85.30
N ALA A 80 50.42 1.92 -84.60
CA ALA A 80 51.43 0.88 -84.93
C ALA A 80 52.62 1.39 -85.81
N SER A 81 53.87 0.88 -85.73
CA SER A 81 54.39 -0.36 -85.12
C SER A 81 55.90 -0.33 -84.72
N ARG A 82 56.39 -1.50 -84.25
CA ARG A 82 57.79 -1.99 -84.14
C ARG A 82 58.59 -1.85 -85.48
N GLN A 83 59.90 -2.16 -85.63
CA GLN A 83 60.79 -3.09 -84.91
C GLN A 83 62.33 -2.94 -85.22
N SER A 84 63.18 -3.30 -84.25
CA SER A 84 64.52 -3.99 -84.34
C SER A 84 65.69 -3.57 -85.28
N HIS A 85 66.87 -3.43 -84.62
CA HIS A 85 68.20 -4.02 -84.94
C HIS A 85 69.16 -3.48 -86.03
N ALA A 86 70.44 -3.80 -85.74
CA ALA A 86 71.64 -3.86 -86.59
C ALA A 86 72.51 -2.60 -86.73
N ALA A 87 73.81 -2.83 -86.92
CA ALA A 87 74.90 -1.86 -86.92
C ALA A 87 75.52 -1.74 -88.32
N ASP A 88 76.37 -0.72 -88.53
CA ASP A 88 77.62 -0.93 -89.28
C ASP A 88 78.73 0.07 -88.90
N SER A 89 79.93 -0.12 -89.42
CA SER A 89 81.14 0.67 -89.12
C SER A 89 81.71 1.37 -90.37
N VAL A 90 82.33 2.54 -90.18
CA VAL A 90 83.34 3.08 -91.14
C VAL A 90 84.48 3.78 -90.39
N ARG A 91 85.72 3.51 -90.81
CA ARG A 91 86.96 4.27 -90.49
C ARG A 91 87.91 4.18 -91.70
N PRO A 92 88.44 5.32 -92.19
CA PRO A 92 89.90 5.48 -92.38
C PRO A 92 90.35 6.90 -91.93
N GLY A 93 91.63 7.31 -91.87
CA GLY A 93 92.92 6.73 -92.30
C GLY A 93 93.74 7.85 -92.99
N SER A 94 94.64 8.56 -92.29
CA SER A 94 96.07 8.23 -92.10
C SER A 94 96.91 8.20 -93.40
N ARG A 95 97.85 9.15 -93.57
CA ARG A 95 99.15 8.93 -94.22
C ARG A 95 100.19 10.04 -93.99
N GLU A 96 101.45 9.67 -94.10
CA GLU A 96 102.65 10.49 -93.95
C GLU A 96 103.11 11.14 -95.26
N SER A 97 103.99 12.15 -95.17
CA SER A 97 105.17 12.25 -96.06
C SER A 97 106.22 13.21 -95.47
N SER A 98 107.48 13.04 -95.87
CA SER A 98 108.63 13.87 -95.49
C SER A 98 109.49 14.19 -96.72
N LYS A 99 110.05 15.41 -96.81
CA LYS A 99 111.38 15.70 -97.40
C LYS A 99 111.78 17.20 -97.41
N GLU A 100 113.02 17.41 -96.99
CA GLU A 100 114.07 18.26 -97.60
C GLU A 100 113.94 19.79 -97.83
N ASN A 101 115.00 20.46 -97.32
CA ASN A 101 115.79 21.53 -97.97
C ASN A 101 115.14 22.89 -98.29
N MET A 102 115.26 23.84 -97.35
CA MET A 102 116.43 24.75 -97.37
C MET A 102 116.55 25.55 -96.06
N ALA A 103 117.76 26.02 -95.75
CA ALA A 103 118.05 26.81 -94.55
C ALA A 103 118.50 28.24 -94.93
N PRO A 104 117.69 29.28 -94.63
CA PRO A 104 118.19 30.64 -94.51
C PRO A 104 119.05 30.78 -93.23
N PRO A 105 120.05 31.67 -93.21
CA PRO A 105 120.79 31.96 -91.98
C PRO A 105 119.91 32.76 -91.02
N ASP A 106 119.46 32.11 -89.94
CA ASP A 106 119.04 32.63 -88.60
C ASP A 106 118.06 31.65 -87.92
N ALA A 107 118.42 30.36 -87.87
CA ALA A 107 117.50 29.28 -87.50
C ALA A 107 117.21 29.16 -85.98
N ASP A 108 118.16 29.52 -85.13
CA ASP A 108 118.13 29.23 -83.68
C ASP A 108 117.07 30.03 -82.91
N GLU A 109 116.53 31.12 -83.47
CA GLU A 109 115.45 31.90 -82.85
C GLU A 109 114.07 31.39 -83.29
N TYR A 110 113.91 31.08 -84.57
CA TYR A 110 112.66 30.49 -85.09
C TYR A 110 112.33 29.15 -84.45
N GLU A 111 113.33 28.30 -84.14
CA GLU A 111 113.05 27.06 -83.40
C GLU A 111 112.55 27.29 -81.97
N LYS A 112 113.02 28.34 -81.27
CA LYS A 112 112.58 28.67 -79.91
C LYS A 112 111.12 29.11 -79.93
N TYR A 113 110.79 30.09 -80.77
CA TYR A 113 109.41 30.53 -80.96
C TYR A 113 108.50 29.40 -81.47
N ARG A 114 109.00 28.50 -82.32
CA ARG A 114 108.23 27.33 -82.78
C ARG A 114 107.92 26.37 -81.63
N ARG A 115 108.88 26.09 -80.75
CA ARG A 115 108.69 25.25 -79.55
C ARG A 115 107.72 25.93 -78.55
N GLU A 116 107.86 27.23 -78.31
CA GLU A 116 106.96 28.02 -77.46
C GLU A 116 105.53 28.05 -78.02
N ILE A 117 105.37 28.17 -79.34
CA ILE A 117 104.06 28.09 -80.02
C ILE A 117 103.48 26.66 -79.92
N GLU A 118 104.31 25.62 -79.93
CA GLU A 118 103.84 24.23 -79.74
C GLU A 118 103.46 23.93 -78.28
N THR A 119 104.19 24.44 -77.28
CA THR A 119 103.77 24.35 -75.86
C THR A 119 102.52 25.18 -75.60
N LEU A 120 102.42 26.41 -76.10
CA LEU A 120 101.21 27.24 -75.97
C LEU A 120 100.01 26.60 -76.68
N LYS A 121 100.20 25.89 -77.82
CA LYS A 121 99.13 25.11 -78.46
C LYS A 121 98.71 23.89 -77.64
N ALA A 122 99.64 23.21 -76.96
CA ALA A 122 99.31 22.12 -76.05
C ALA A 122 98.61 22.62 -74.78
N GLU A 123 99.01 23.77 -74.25
CA GLU A 123 98.32 24.45 -73.13
C GLU A 123 96.93 24.92 -73.54
N ILE A 124 96.77 25.57 -74.70
CA ILE A 124 95.46 25.96 -75.25
C ILE A 124 94.59 24.71 -75.50
N GLY A 125 95.14 23.63 -76.05
CA GLY A 125 94.39 22.38 -76.29
C GLY A 125 93.96 21.69 -75.00
N THR A 126 94.81 21.66 -73.97
CA THR A 126 94.45 21.09 -72.65
C THR A 126 93.51 22.00 -71.86
N LEU A 127 93.60 23.33 -72.01
CA LEU A 127 92.63 24.28 -71.48
C LEU A 127 91.28 24.16 -72.20
N GLN A 128 91.25 24.03 -73.53
CA GLN A 128 90.04 23.78 -74.31
C GLN A 128 89.38 22.46 -73.91
N TYR A 129 90.15 21.38 -73.75
CA TYR A 129 89.63 20.11 -73.25
C TYR A 129 89.08 20.24 -71.82
N ARG A 130 89.75 20.96 -70.92
CA ARG A 130 89.27 21.22 -69.55
C ARG A 130 87.98 22.04 -69.55
N VAL A 131 87.90 23.11 -70.34
CA VAL A 131 86.69 23.92 -70.53
C VAL A 131 85.56 23.03 -71.04
N GLN A 132 85.75 22.34 -72.16
CA GLN A 132 84.75 21.44 -72.74
C GLN A 132 84.31 20.33 -71.77
N THR A 133 85.23 19.76 -70.99
CA THR A 133 84.90 18.77 -69.94
C THR A 133 84.04 19.41 -68.85
N SER A 134 84.44 20.58 -68.34
CA SER A 134 83.65 21.30 -67.33
C SER A 134 82.28 21.78 -67.84
N GLU A 135 82.16 22.10 -69.13
CA GLU A 135 80.90 22.46 -69.78
C GLU A 135 79.99 21.25 -69.88
N GLN A 136 80.51 20.08 -70.28
CA GLN A 136 79.79 18.81 -70.28
C GLN A 136 79.40 18.38 -68.86
N GLU A 137 80.28 18.48 -67.87
CA GLU A 137 79.97 18.23 -66.46
C GLU A 137 78.87 19.16 -65.94
N ARG A 138 78.91 20.45 -66.32
CA ARG A 138 77.88 21.44 -65.96
C ARG A 138 76.54 21.15 -66.66
N GLU A 139 76.56 20.74 -67.92
CA GLU A 139 75.36 20.34 -68.67
C GLU A 139 74.74 19.06 -68.10
N ILE A 140 75.56 18.06 -67.77
CA ILE A 140 75.15 16.84 -67.07
C ILE A 140 74.58 17.18 -65.69
N ALA A 141 75.22 18.06 -64.93
CA ALA A 141 74.73 18.49 -63.62
C ALA A 141 73.38 19.23 -63.70
N LEU A 142 73.23 20.14 -64.67
CA LEU A 142 71.97 20.83 -64.95
C LEU A 142 70.87 19.87 -65.42
N SER A 143 71.20 18.93 -66.30
CA SER A 143 70.28 17.87 -66.74
C SER A 143 69.85 16.99 -65.56
N GLN A 144 70.78 16.58 -64.69
CA GLN A 144 70.45 15.84 -63.46
C GLN A 144 69.60 16.68 -62.50
N GLN A 145 69.85 17.99 -62.38
CA GLN A 145 69.02 18.89 -61.56
C GLN A 145 67.61 19.04 -62.13
N SER A 146 67.47 19.23 -63.44
CA SER A 146 66.17 19.31 -64.12
C SER A 146 65.39 18.01 -63.97
N ASN A 147 66.04 16.85 -64.19
CA ASN A 147 65.43 15.54 -63.97
C ASN A 147 65.00 15.33 -62.50
N LYS A 148 65.78 15.79 -61.52
CA LYS A 148 65.40 15.74 -60.09
C LYS A 148 64.20 16.63 -59.79
N LEU A 149 64.12 17.83 -60.36
CA LEU A 149 62.99 18.76 -60.22
C LEU A 149 61.73 18.26 -60.94
N GLU A 150 61.86 17.60 -62.09
CA GLU A 150 60.74 16.92 -62.73
C GLU A 150 60.25 15.73 -61.92
N GLN A 151 61.16 14.93 -61.35
CA GLN A 151 60.79 13.80 -60.48
C GLN A 151 60.13 14.27 -59.18
N SER A 152 60.57 15.39 -58.58
CA SER A 152 59.86 15.96 -57.42
C SER A 152 58.46 16.44 -57.82
N ARG A 153 58.34 17.23 -58.90
CA ARG A 153 57.04 17.71 -59.41
C ARG A 153 56.07 16.58 -59.75
N ARG A 154 56.54 15.48 -60.33
CA ARG A 154 55.69 14.29 -60.62
C ARG A 154 55.21 13.64 -59.31
N ARG A 155 56.09 13.46 -58.32
CA ARG A 155 55.69 12.95 -56.99
C ARG A 155 54.72 13.89 -56.28
N GLU A 156 54.97 15.20 -56.32
CA GLU A 156 54.07 16.23 -55.77
C GLU A 156 52.68 16.17 -56.44
N GLN A 157 52.63 15.98 -57.78
CA GLN A 157 51.37 15.80 -58.52
C GLN A 157 50.67 14.48 -58.18
N GLU A 158 51.40 13.37 -58.08
CA GLU A 158 50.88 12.06 -57.68
C GLU A 158 50.33 12.10 -56.25
N GLU A 159 51.03 12.73 -55.30
CA GLU A 159 50.54 12.95 -53.93
C GLU A 159 49.30 13.84 -53.89
N VAL A 160 49.24 14.92 -54.69
CA VAL A 160 48.05 15.79 -54.77
C VAL A 160 46.85 15.04 -55.35
N GLN A 161 47.05 14.22 -56.39
CA GLN A 161 45.99 13.37 -56.94
C GLN A 161 45.52 12.32 -55.93
N GLN A 162 46.43 11.69 -55.17
CA GLN A 162 46.07 10.76 -54.09
C GLN A 162 45.31 11.45 -52.94
N ARG A 163 45.72 12.66 -52.56
CA ARG A 163 44.99 13.49 -51.57
C ARG A 163 43.58 13.84 -52.06
N GLN A 164 43.44 14.29 -53.31
CA GLN A 164 42.13 14.60 -53.92
C GLN A 164 41.24 13.36 -54.03
N ALA A 165 41.78 12.21 -54.43
CA ALA A 165 41.04 10.94 -54.45
C ALA A 165 40.50 10.61 -53.06
N ALA A 166 41.38 10.58 -52.04
CA ALA A 166 41.01 10.30 -50.65
C ALA A 166 40.03 11.35 -50.07
N GLU A 167 40.09 12.61 -50.49
CA GLU A 167 39.12 13.64 -50.12
C GLU A 167 37.75 13.40 -50.76
N THR A 168 37.68 13.00 -52.05
CA THR A 168 36.39 12.65 -52.68
C THR A 168 35.79 11.36 -52.11
N GLU A 169 36.62 10.40 -51.67
CA GLU A 169 36.16 9.19 -50.98
C GLU A 169 35.64 9.52 -49.58
N LYS A 170 36.35 10.34 -48.80
CA LYS A 170 35.86 10.87 -47.52
C LYS A 170 34.56 11.67 -47.67
N ALA A 171 34.42 12.47 -48.71
CA ALA A 171 33.20 13.23 -48.98
C ALA A 171 32.02 12.30 -49.32
N LYS A 172 32.23 11.26 -50.14
CA LYS A 172 31.20 10.23 -50.42
C LYS A 172 30.81 9.47 -49.16
N ALA A 173 31.77 9.05 -48.34
CA ALA A 173 31.53 8.38 -47.08
C ALA A 173 30.78 9.28 -46.08
N ALA A 174 31.12 10.56 -46.00
CA ALA A 174 30.41 11.54 -45.19
C ALA A 174 28.94 11.70 -45.63
N LEU A 175 28.68 11.82 -46.94
CA LEU A 175 27.32 11.89 -47.48
C LEU A 175 26.51 10.61 -47.22
N GLN A 176 27.12 9.43 -47.28
CA GLN A 176 26.48 8.16 -46.91
C GLN A 176 26.18 8.05 -45.41
N VAL A 177 27.08 8.55 -44.55
CA VAL A 177 26.84 8.63 -43.10
C VAL A 177 25.75 9.66 -42.79
N GLU A 178 25.65 10.76 -43.55
CA GLU A 178 24.56 11.72 -43.42
C GLU A 178 23.21 11.18 -43.90
N SER A 179 23.14 10.45 -45.03
CA SER A 179 21.88 9.86 -45.48
C SER A 179 21.40 8.78 -44.50
N ALA A 180 22.28 7.89 -44.06
CA ALA A 180 21.95 6.88 -43.05
C ALA A 180 21.54 7.51 -41.70
N ARG A 181 22.07 8.67 -41.33
CA ARG A 181 21.59 9.43 -40.15
C ARG A 181 20.18 9.98 -40.36
N ARG A 182 19.91 10.63 -41.50
CA ARG A 182 18.57 11.14 -41.85
C ARG A 182 17.54 10.01 -41.85
N GLU A 183 17.85 8.88 -42.50
CA GLU A 183 17.00 7.68 -42.52
C GLU A 183 16.75 7.15 -41.10
N MET A 184 17.77 7.07 -40.24
CA MET A 184 17.61 6.65 -38.84
C MET A 184 16.80 7.64 -37.99
N ASP A 185 16.89 8.93 -38.24
CA ASP A 185 16.15 9.96 -37.52
C ASP A 185 14.69 10.07 -38.00
N GLU A 186 14.43 9.93 -39.30
CA GLU A 186 13.08 9.76 -39.86
C GLU A 186 12.39 8.47 -39.33
N LEU A 187 13.14 7.37 -39.22
CA LEU A 187 12.63 6.13 -38.59
C LEU A 187 12.34 6.32 -37.09
N ARG A 188 13.15 7.10 -36.36
CA ARG A 188 12.87 7.45 -34.96
C ARG A 188 11.62 8.31 -34.82
N GLU A 189 11.49 9.37 -35.62
CA GLU A 189 10.33 10.27 -35.58
C GLU A 189 9.04 9.52 -35.93
N SER A 190 9.07 8.63 -36.94
CA SER A 190 7.93 7.81 -37.32
C SER A 190 7.53 6.83 -36.19
N ALA A 191 8.49 6.11 -35.60
CA ALA A 191 8.25 5.23 -34.46
C ALA A 191 7.73 5.98 -33.22
N GLU A 192 8.27 7.16 -32.91
CA GLU A 192 7.77 8.02 -31.84
C GLU A 192 6.32 8.46 -32.10
N MET A 193 5.97 8.79 -33.34
CA MET A 193 4.61 9.20 -33.71
C MET A 193 3.63 8.03 -33.67
N GLU A 194 4.05 6.82 -34.04
CA GLU A 194 3.27 5.60 -33.86
C GLU A 194 3.06 5.25 -32.38
N GLN A 195 4.11 5.34 -31.54
CA GLN A 195 3.99 5.17 -30.09
C GLN A 195 3.01 6.18 -29.49
N LYS A 196 3.13 7.47 -29.82
CA LYS A 196 2.21 8.53 -29.36
C LYS A 196 0.77 8.30 -29.87
N ALA A 197 0.59 7.68 -31.04
CA ALA A 197 -0.74 7.31 -31.56
C ALA A 197 -1.33 6.07 -30.86
N LEU A 198 -0.50 5.07 -30.54
CA LEU A 198 -0.89 3.88 -29.79
C LEU A 198 -1.21 4.23 -28.32
N GLU A 199 -0.41 5.07 -27.66
CA GLU A 199 -0.72 5.60 -26.33
C GLU A 199 -2.05 6.33 -26.28
N ARG A 200 -2.36 7.18 -27.28
CA ARG A 200 -3.65 7.88 -27.34
C ARG A 200 -4.82 6.91 -27.50
N LYS A 201 -4.66 5.85 -28.29
CA LYS A 201 -5.66 4.78 -28.44
C LYS A 201 -5.82 3.97 -27.15
N ALA A 202 -4.72 3.65 -26.46
CA ALA A 202 -4.74 2.92 -25.20
C ALA A 202 -5.43 3.73 -24.09
N ARG A 203 -5.14 5.04 -23.99
CA ARG A 203 -5.82 5.95 -23.07
C ARG A 203 -7.31 6.07 -23.40
N ALA A 204 -7.67 6.33 -24.66
CA ALA A 204 -9.08 6.40 -25.06
C ALA A 204 -9.86 5.10 -24.78
N ALA A 205 -9.25 3.93 -25.02
CA ALA A 205 -9.85 2.64 -24.68
C ALA A 205 -9.95 2.40 -23.16
N GLN A 206 -9.02 2.95 -22.37
CA GLN A 206 -9.09 2.94 -20.91
C GLN A 206 -10.19 3.89 -20.40
N ASP A 207 -10.30 5.09 -20.96
CA ASP A 207 -11.34 6.08 -20.64
C ASP A 207 -12.74 5.52 -20.96
N GLU A 208 -12.91 4.88 -22.13
CA GLU A 208 -14.12 4.13 -22.53
C GLU A 208 -14.40 2.96 -21.57
N ALA A 209 -13.38 2.22 -21.14
CA ALA A 209 -13.55 1.12 -20.18
C ALA A 209 -14.00 1.61 -18.80
N SER A 210 -13.44 2.70 -18.28
CA SER A 210 -13.90 3.31 -17.02
C SER A 210 -15.33 3.86 -17.14
N LEU A 211 -15.68 4.51 -18.25
CA LEU A 211 -17.04 5.00 -18.49
C LEU A 211 -18.07 3.85 -18.57
N LEU A 212 -17.68 2.69 -19.12
CA LEU A 212 -18.51 1.49 -19.13
C LEU A 212 -18.59 0.83 -17.74
N GLN A 213 -17.56 0.93 -16.90
CA GLN A 213 -17.60 0.48 -15.50
C GLN A 213 -18.55 1.36 -14.67
N GLU A 214 -18.42 2.69 -14.75
CA GLU A 214 -19.33 3.65 -14.12
C GLU A 214 -20.80 3.39 -14.53
N GLN A 215 -21.07 3.19 -15.82
CA GLN A 215 -22.41 2.85 -16.32
C GLN A 215 -22.93 1.49 -15.81
N LEU A 216 -22.05 0.51 -15.57
CA LEU A 216 -22.45 -0.78 -14.99
C LEU A 216 -22.74 -0.65 -13.49
N GLU A 217 -22.02 0.19 -12.76
CA GLU A 217 -22.26 0.50 -11.34
C GLU A 217 -23.54 1.32 -11.13
N ASP A 218 -23.80 2.31 -11.99
CA ASP A 218 -25.09 3.05 -12.05
C ASP A 218 -26.27 2.10 -12.33
N LEU A 219 -26.12 1.18 -13.30
CA LEU A 219 -27.17 0.20 -13.61
C LEU A 219 -27.34 -0.87 -12.52
N ALA A 220 -26.27 -1.25 -11.82
CA ALA A 220 -26.32 -2.18 -10.69
C ALA A 220 -27.01 -1.54 -9.48
N SER A 221 -26.62 -0.32 -9.10
CA SER A 221 -27.24 0.41 -7.99
C SER A 221 -28.71 0.73 -8.26
N ALA A 222 -29.07 1.16 -9.48
CA ALA A 222 -30.47 1.35 -9.89
C ALA A 222 -31.29 0.05 -9.85
N LYS A 223 -30.69 -1.10 -10.21
CA LYS A 223 -31.31 -2.42 -10.09
C LYS A 223 -31.52 -2.81 -8.63
N GLU A 224 -30.56 -2.55 -7.73
CA GLU A 224 -30.69 -2.80 -6.30
C GLU A 224 -31.69 -1.87 -5.61
N GLU A 225 -31.83 -0.62 -6.06
CA GLU A 225 -32.92 0.26 -5.62
C GLU A 225 -34.27 -0.26 -6.10
N ALA A 226 -34.39 -0.65 -7.37
CA ALA A 226 -35.61 -1.24 -7.90
C ALA A 226 -36.02 -2.52 -7.14
N ALA A 227 -35.06 -3.39 -6.81
CA ALA A 227 -35.26 -4.59 -5.99
C ALA A 227 -35.73 -4.23 -4.57
N ARG A 228 -34.99 -3.37 -3.86
CA ARG A 228 -35.40 -2.90 -2.51
C ARG A 228 -36.77 -2.21 -2.50
N ILE A 229 -37.19 -1.59 -3.61
CA ILE A 229 -38.53 -1.01 -3.79
C ILE A 229 -39.59 -2.09 -4.09
N SER A 230 -39.28 -3.15 -4.86
CA SER A 230 -40.21 -4.28 -5.04
C SER A 230 -40.39 -5.07 -3.75
N ASP A 231 -39.31 -5.32 -3.01
CA ASP A 231 -39.33 -6.10 -1.77
C ASP A 231 -40.24 -5.42 -0.73
N LYS A 232 -40.03 -4.11 -0.50
CA LYS A 232 -40.90 -3.28 0.34
C LYS A 232 -42.37 -3.34 -0.08
N LYS A 233 -42.67 -3.23 -1.38
CA LYS A 233 -44.04 -3.37 -1.90
C LYS A 233 -44.61 -4.77 -1.64
N THR A 234 -43.80 -5.82 -1.72
CA THR A 234 -44.27 -7.18 -1.40
C THR A 234 -44.49 -7.37 0.10
N THR A 235 -43.65 -6.83 0.98
CA THR A 235 -43.88 -6.87 2.44
C THR A 235 -45.08 -6.04 2.86
N ASP A 236 -45.29 -4.86 2.25
CA ASP A 236 -46.46 -4.02 2.49
C ASP A 236 -47.77 -4.73 2.07
N LEU A 237 -47.76 -5.39 0.90
CA LEU A 237 -48.90 -6.18 0.43
C LEU A 237 -49.13 -7.43 1.27
N GLN A 238 -48.07 -8.14 1.70
CA GLN A 238 -48.19 -9.28 2.62
C GLN A 238 -48.77 -8.85 3.97
N MET A 239 -48.32 -7.71 4.53
CA MET A 239 -48.86 -7.13 5.76
C MET A 239 -50.33 -6.72 5.59
N GLN A 240 -50.71 -6.11 4.47
CA GLN A 240 -52.12 -5.79 4.17
C GLN A 240 -52.99 -7.04 4.03
N VAL A 241 -52.50 -8.10 3.36
CA VAL A 241 -53.19 -9.38 3.25
C VAL A 241 -53.35 -10.04 4.62
N ALA A 242 -52.30 -10.06 5.45
CA ALA A 242 -52.35 -10.61 6.81
C ALA A 242 -53.33 -9.84 7.71
N ALA A 243 -53.32 -8.50 7.65
CA ALA A 243 -54.27 -7.65 8.37
C ALA A 243 -55.72 -7.87 7.91
N CYS A 244 -55.95 -8.04 6.60
CA CYS A 244 -57.27 -8.39 6.08
C CYS A 244 -57.71 -9.80 6.52
N GLN A 245 -56.83 -10.79 6.49
CA GLN A 245 -57.15 -12.14 6.99
C GLN A 245 -57.48 -12.15 8.48
N ASN A 246 -56.74 -11.41 9.31
CA ASN A 246 -57.04 -11.29 10.74
C ASN A 246 -58.38 -10.58 10.97
N SER A 247 -58.63 -9.46 10.28
CA SER A 247 -59.92 -8.76 10.35
C SER A 247 -61.10 -9.62 9.87
N VAL A 248 -60.89 -10.54 8.92
CA VAL A 248 -61.91 -11.52 8.52
C VAL A 248 -62.15 -12.54 9.62
N ARG A 249 -61.10 -13.14 10.22
CA ARG A 249 -61.23 -14.09 11.34
C ARG A 249 -61.90 -13.45 12.57
N GLU A 250 -61.56 -12.20 12.89
CA GLU A 250 -62.20 -11.42 13.96
C GLU A 250 -63.69 -11.18 13.68
N LEU A 251 -64.06 -10.90 12.42
CA LEU A 251 -65.46 -10.77 12.01
C LEU A 251 -66.21 -12.11 12.02
N GLU A 252 -65.57 -13.21 11.61
CA GLU A 252 -66.12 -14.56 11.69
C GLU A 252 -66.38 -14.97 13.15
N GLN A 253 -65.41 -14.75 14.04
CA GLN A 253 -65.55 -15.03 15.48
C GLN A 253 -66.61 -14.13 16.16
N THR A 254 -66.63 -12.82 15.85
CA THR A 254 -67.64 -11.92 16.44
C THR A 254 -69.04 -12.18 15.88
N ASN A 255 -69.17 -12.65 14.64
CA ASN A 255 -70.46 -13.09 14.09
C ASN A 255 -70.92 -14.41 14.72
N GLN A 256 -70.02 -15.39 14.92
CA GLN A 256 -70.34 -16.63 15.67
C GLN A 256 -70.79 -16.32 17.11
N ALA A 257 -70.06 -15.46 17.83
CA ALA A 257 -70.45 -15.02 19.16
C ALA A 257 -71.79 -14.26 19.17
N GLN A 258 -72.08 -13.44 18.15
CA GLN A 258 -73.38 -12.78 18.00
C GLN A 258 -74.51 -13.76 17.65
N GLU A 259 -74.25 -14.83 16.89
CA GLU A 259 -75.21 -15.89 16.60
C GLU A 259 -75.51 -16.73 17.86
N GLU A 260 -74.51 -16.99 18.71
CA GLU A 260 -74.67 -17.63 20.02
C GLU A 260 -75.41 -16.72 21.02
N ASP A 261 -75.01 -15.46 21.15
CA ASP A 261 -75.69 -14.46 22.00
C ASP A 261 -77.14 -14.24 21.54
N LEU A 262 -77.41 -14.23 20.22
CA LEU A 262 -78.76 -14.11 19.67
C LEU A 262 -79.61 -15.35 20.01
N GLN A 263 -79.06 -16.56 19.90
CA GLN A 263 -79.76 -17.79 20.29
C GLN A 263 -80.05 -17.82 21.80
N GLN A 264 -79.08 -17.42 22.63
CA GLN A 264 -79.27 -17.29 24.07
C GLN A 264 -80.30 -16.21 24.41
N ALA A 265 -80.27 -15.05 23.75
CA ALA A 265 -81.22 -13.97 23.94
C ALA A 265 -82.63 -14.34 23.47
N GLN A 266 -82.78 -15.14 22.40
CA GLN A 266 -84.06 -15.69 21.97
C GLN A 266 -84.63 -16.70 22.97
N GLY A 267 -83.79 -17.59 23.52
CA GLY A 267 -84.19 -18.50 24.60
C GLY A 267 -84.59 -17.74 25.86
N GLN A 268 -83.78 -16.77 26.28
CA GLN A 268 -84.09 -15.89 27.42
C GLN A 268 -85.32 -15.02 27.16
N LEU A 269 -85.60 -14.58 25.93
CA LEU A 269 -86.83 -13.88 25.59
C LEU A 269 -88.05 -14.80 25.73
N ALA A 270 -87.98 -16.04 25.24
CA ALA A 270 -89.07 -17.01 25.46
C ALA A 270 -89.31 -17.27 26.96
N ASP A 271 -88.25 -17.48 27.75
CA ASP A 271 -88.34 -17.62 29.21
C ASP A 271 -88.89 -16.34 29.88
N ARG A 272 -88.48 -15.15 29.42
CA ARG A 272 -88.93 -13.86 29.93
C ARG A 272 -90.36 -13.54 29.51
N ASP A 273 -90.83 -13.94 28.35
CA ASP A 273 -92.21 -13.78 27.89
C ASP A 273 -93.14 -14.72 28.66
N MET A 274 -92.71 -15.95 28.94
CA MET A 274 -93.42 -16.84 29.88
C MET A 274 -93.45 -16.29 31.31
N GLN A 275 -92.35 -15.69 31.77
CA GLN A 275 -92.28 -15.03 33.08
C GLN A 275 -93.05 -13.71 33.11
N MET A 276 -93.15 -12.95 32.02
CA MET A 276 -93.97 -11.75 31.92
C MET A 276 -95.45 -12.14 31.85
N ALA A 277 -95.84 -13.21 31.16
CA ALA A 277 -97.22 -13.69 31.23
C ALA A 277 -97.65 -14.07 32.66
N SER A 278 -96.76 -14.64 33.48
CA SER A 278 -97.04 -14.90 34.90
C SER A 278 -96.93 -13.65 35.78
N LEU A 279 -95.95 -12.78 35.53
CA LEU A 279 -95.73 -11.55 36.28
C LEU A 279 -96.72 -10.45 35.92
N GLU A 280 -97.33 -10.42 34.75
CA GLU A 280 -98.43 -9.50 34.40
C GLU A 280 -99.72 -9.89 35.12
N ALA A 281 -99.97 -11.18 35.33
CA ALA A 281 -101.01 -11.64 36.25
C ALA A 281 -100.71 -11.20 37.70
N ASP A 282 -99.47 -11.35 38.16
CA ASP A 282 -99.04 -10.89 39.49
C ASP A 282 -98.91 -9.36 39.61
N VAL A 283 -98.73 -8.62 38.52
CA VAL A 283 -98.68 -7.15 38.47
C VAL A 283 -100.07 -6.55 38.28
N LEU A 284 -101.04 -7.27 37.71
CA LEU A 284 -102.46 -6.96 37.87
C LEU A 284 -102.88 -7.14 39.35
N ARG A 285 -102.32 -8.13 40.07
CA ARG A 285 -102.48 -8.30 41.52
C ARG A 285 -101.74 -7.25 42.36
N LEU A 286 -100.56 -6.80 41.94
CA LEU A 286 -99.69 -5.91 42.72
C LEU A 286 -99.80 -4.42 42.36
N LYS A 287 -100.28 -4.02 41.17
CA LYS A 287 -100.69 -2.62 40.91
C LYS A 287 -101.92 -2.20 41.71
N ALA A 288 -102.63 -3.15 42.32
CA ALA A 288 -103.62 -2.89 43.37
C ALA A 288 -102.99 -2.54 44.74
N HIS A 289 -101.66 -2.65 44.90
CA HIS A 289 -100.93 -2.60 46.17
C HIS A 289 -99.72 -1.64 46.14
N SER A 290 -99.97 -0.41 45.67
CA SER A 290 -99.14 0.82 45.82
C SER A 290 -97.71 0.81 45.24
N GLY A 291 -97.05 1.96 45.36
CA GLY A 291 -95.66 2.24 45.02
C GLY A 291 -95.28 3.61 45.62
N ASP A 292 -94.04 3.77 46.11
CA ASP A 292 -93.73 4.84 47.07
C ASP A 292 -92.37 5.53 46.88
N ALA A 293 -92.26 6.72 47.47
CA ALA A 293 -91.27 7.74 47.09
C ALA A 293 -89.87 7.59 47.71
N GLU A 294 -89.69 6.76 48.75
CA GLU A 294 -88.43 6.63 49.50
C GLU A 294 -87.24 6.19 48.60
N THR A 295 -87.53 5.42 47.56
CA THR A 295 -86.57 4.99 46.53
C THR A 295 -85.80 6.18 45.90
N MET A 296 -86.46 7.32 45.70
CA MET A 296 -85.86 8.49 45.05
C MET A 296 -84.83 9.24 45.91
N GLU A 297 -84.85 9.08 47.24
CA GLU A 297 -83.83 9.69 48.11
C GLU A 297 -82.56 8.84 48.19
N ILE A 298 -82.70 7.51 48.19
CA ILE A 298 -81.57 6.56 48.14
C ILE A 298 -80.79 6.78 46.83
N ILE A 299 -81.50 6.77 45.69
CA ILE A 299 -80.92 7.02 44.35
C ILE A 299 -80.12 8.33 44.31
N ARG A 300 -80.62 9.41 44.93
CA ARG A 300 -79.90 10.71 44.98
C ARG A 300 -78.59 10.64 45.74
N ARG A 301 -78.51 9.88 46.84
CA ARG A 301 -77.28 9.72 47.63
C ARG A 301 -76.23 8.96 46.82
N GLU A 302 -76.60 7.80 46.30
CA GLU A 302 -75.71 6.94 45.50
C GLU A 302 -75.18 7.66 44.27
N LEU A 303 -76.02 8.42 43.57
CA LEU A 303 -75.59 9.25 42.43
C LEU A 303 -74.50 10.26 42.80
N SER A 304 -74.57 10.84 44.01
CA SER A 304 -73.59 11.83 44.49
C SER A 304 -72.25 11.23 44.87
N GLU A 305 -72.25 9.98 45.35
CA GLU A 305 -71.04 9.21 45.67
C GLU A 305 -70.38 8.67 44.38
N GLN A 306 -71.18 8.18 43.45
CA GLN A 306 -70.72 7.79 42.11
C GLN A 306 -70.06 8.96 41.36
N VAL A 307 -70.64 10.16 41.40
CA VAL A 307 -70.05 11.37 40.78
C VAL A 307 -68.70 11.75 41.40
N GLN A 308 -68.51 11.53 42.71
CA GLN A 308 -67.21 11.75 43.36
C GLN A 308 -66.19 10.68 42.96
N HIS A 309 -66.59 9.41 42.93
CA HIS A 309 -65.74 8.30 42.49
C HIS A 309 -65.31 8.45 41.01
N ILE A 310 -66.23 8.83 40.13
CA ILE A 310 -65.94 9.12 38.71
C ILE A 310 -64.89 10.22 38.60
N ARG A 311 -64.98 11.31 39.37
CA ARG A 311 -63.96 12.38 39.35
C ARG A 311 -62.58 11.90 39.81
N ALA A 312 -62.52 11.00 40.80
CA ALA A 312 -61.26 10.40 41.24
C ALA A 312 -60.65 9.45 40.18
N LEU A 313 -61.49 8.65 39.51
CA LEU A 313 -61.08 7.84 38.36
C LEU A 313 -60.63 8.71 37.17
N GLU A 314 -61.29 9.84 36.91
CA GLU A 314 -60.85 10.75 35.86
C GLU A 314 -59.51 11.43 36.17
N SER A 315 -59.20 11.76 37.43
CA SER A 315 -57.87 12.28 37.79
C SER A 315 -56.79 11.22 37.59
N THR A 316 -56.95 10.02 38.16
CA THR A 316 -55.96 8.95 38.03
C THR A 316 -55.78 8.50 36.58
N ASN A 317 -56.83 8.50 35.76
CA ASN A 317 -56.74 8.24 34.33
C ASN A 317 -55.99 9.36 33.57
N ARG A 318 -56.14 10.64 33.96
CA ARG A 318 -55.33 11.74 33.40
C ARG A 318 -53.85 11.61 33.77
N ASP A 319 -53.57 11.23 35.01
CA ASP A 319 -52.20 11.04 35.52
C ASP A 319 -51.52 9.86 34.80
N GLN A 320 -52.15 8.69 34.77
CA GLN A 320 -51.71 7.52 34.00
C GLN A 320 -51.58 7.83 32.49
N SER A 321 -52.49 8.64 31.93
CA SER A 321 -52.39 9.11 30.54
C SER A 321 -51.21 10.06 30.30
N SER A 322 -50.67 10.69 31.34
CA SER A 322 -49.44 11.50 31.27
C SER A 322 -48.19 10.62 31.38
N GLU A 323 -48.18 9.65 32.30
CA GLU A 323 -47.13 8.65 32.47
C GLU A 323 -46.97 7.81 31.21
N LEU A 324 -48.07 7.30 30.63
CA LEU A 324 -48.04 6.55 29.37
C LEU A 324 -47.52 7.39 28.19
N LYS A 325 -47.74 8.71 28.16
CA LYS A 325 -47.12 9.60 27.15
C LYS A 325 -45.62 9.74 27.39
N HIS A 326 -45.20 9.89 28.65
CA HIS A 326 -43.79 10.00 29.01
C HIS A 326 -43.03 8.69 28.72
N LEU A 327 -43.54 7.55 29.17
CA LEU A 327 -42.99 6.22 28.87
C LEU A 327 -42.91 5.97 27.36
N ARG A 328 -43.97 6.28 26.58
CA ARG A 328 -43.92 6.20 25.10
C ARG A 328 -42.89 7.14 24.46
N SER A 329 -42.53 8.26 25.10
CA SER A 329 -41.44 9.11 24.63
C SER A 329 -40.06 8.53 24.96
N ILE A 330 -39.91 7.87 26.11
CA ILE A 330 -38.69 7.15 26.50
C ILE A 330 -38.48 5.93 25.61
N CYS A 331 -39.50 5.10 25.38
CA CYS A 331 -39.41 3.93 24.50
C CYS A 331 -38.90 4.32 23.11
N LYS A 332 -39.41 5.40 22.51
CA LYS A 332 -38.91 5.92 21.22
C LYS A 332 -37.45 6.38 21.26
N ALA A 333 -37.02 7.00 22.35
CA ALA A 333 -35.61 7.38 22.51
C ALA A 333 -34.71 6.14 22.67
N VAL A 334 -35.18 5.11 23.38
CA VAL A 334 -34.49 3.82 23.52
C VAL A 334 -34.45 3.08 22.19
N GLU A 335 -35.55 3.03 21.43
CA GLU A 335 -35.64 2.44 20.08
C GLU A 335 -34.58 3.06 19.15
N ILE A 336 -34.47 4.40 19.12
CA ILE A 336 -33.44 5.12 18.35
C ILE A 336 -32.03 4.75 18.82
N VAL A 337 -31.76 4.75 20.12
CA VAL A 337 -30.43 4.37 20.67
C VAL A 337 -30.09 2.91 20.40
N GLU A 338 -31.07 2.00 20.38
CA GLU A 338 -30.85 0.62 19.99
C GLU A 338 -30.64 0.47 18.48
N GLU A 339 -31.32 1.25 17.63
CA GLU A 339 -31.03 1.29 16.18
C GLU A 339 -29.63 1.82 15.90
N GLU A 340 -29.24 2.93 16.54
CA GLU A 340 -27.88 3.47 16.49
C GLU A 340 -26.87 2.41 16.94
N LYS A 341 -27.08 1.76 18.09
CA LYS A 341 -26.26 0.64 18.57
C LYS A 341 -26.19 -0.49 17.53
N ARG A 342 -27.31 -0.93 16.95
CA ARG A 342 -27.36 -1.95 15.88
C ARG A 342 -26.62 -1.50 14.62
N THR A 343 -26.52 -0.20 14.31
CA THR A 343 -25.70 0.30 13.18
C THR A 343 -24.22 0.36 13.54
N LEU A 344 -23.87 0.71 14.78
CA LEU A 344 -22.49 0.74 15.27
C LEU A 344 -21.91 -0.67 15.40
N GLN A 345 -22.69 -1.64 15.86
CA GLN A 345 -22.28 -3.06 15.90
C GLN A 345 -21.99 -3.58 14.49
N ARG A 346 -22.90 -3.38 13.52
CA ARG A 346 -22.65 -3.74 12.11
C ARG A 346 -21.44 -3.01 11.50
N ARG A 347 -21.16 -1.76 11.89
CA ARG A 347 -19.95 -1.04 11.47
C ARG A 347 -18.67 -1.59 12.10
N LEU A 348 -18.75 -2.11 13.33
CA LEU A 348 -17.64 -2.79 13.99
C LEU A 348 -17.37 -4.14 13.34
N GLU A 349 -18.41 -4.95 13.13
CA GLU A 349 -18.35 -6.25 12.41
C GLU A 349 -17.72 -6.07 11.02
N MET A 350 -18.14 -5.05 10.25
CA MET A 350 -17.54 -4.72 8.94
C MET A 350 -16.10 -4.20 9.04
N ALA A 351 -15.71 -3.56 10.15
CA ALA A 351 -14.34 -3.11 10.36
C ALA A 351 -13.42 -4.30 10.73
N GLU A 352 -13.90 -5.22 11.56
CA GLU A 352 -13.20 -6.46 11.93
C GLU A 352 -12.95 -7.35 10.71
N THR A 353 -13.93 -7.48 9.79
CA THR A 353 -13.71 -8.19 8.52
C THR A 353 -12.71 -7.48 7.61
N LEU A 354 -12.77 -6.14 7.50
CA LEU A 354 -11.79 -5.38 6.73
C LEU A 354 -10.38 -5.44 7.34
N GLU A 355 -10.24 -5.52 8.67
CA GLU A 355 -8.94 -5.74 9.32
C GLU A 355 -8.41 -7.14 9.03
N ALA A 356 -9.26 -8.17 9.02
CA ALA A 356 -8.86 -9.53 8.59
C ALA A 356 -8.37 -9.55 7.14
N GLU A 357 -9.17 -9.05 6.18
CA GLU A 357 -8.79 -8.92 4.77
C GLU A 357 -7.49 -8.12 4.58
N LEU A 358 -7.31 -7.04 5.34
CA LEU A 358 -6.10 -6.23 5.33
C LEU A 358 -4.88 -6.99 5.87
N THR A 359 -5.02 -7.86 6.87
CA THR A 359 -3.93 -8.74 7.31
C THR A 359 -3.59 -9.82 6.28
N GLU A 360 -4.59 -10.42 5.62
CA GLU A 360 -4.36 -11.38 4.55
C GLU A 360 -3.67 -10.73 3.35
N ALA A 361 -4.13 -9.57 2.89
CA ALA A 361 -3.50 -8.83 1.79
C ALA A 361 -2.07 -8.40 2.13
N ARG A 362 -1.79 -7.99 3.38
CA ARG A 362 -0.43 -7.70 3.86
C ARG A 362 0.46 -8.94 3.83
N LEU A 363 -0.06 -10.11 4.23
CA LEU A 363 0.65 -11.38 4.22
C LEU A 363 0.90 -11.91 2.80
N GLN A 364 -0.07 -11.76 1.90
CA GLN A 364 0.09 -12.06 0.47
C GLN A 364 1.16 -11.17 -0.17
N ARG A 365 1.13 -9.85 0.09
CA ARG A 365 2.17 -8.91 -0.36
C ARG A 365 3.55 -9.29 0.19
N HIS A 366 3.66 -9.67 1.46
CA HIS A 366 4.92 -10.12 2.05
C HIS A 366 5.47 -11.36 1.32
N ARG A 367 4.63 -12.39 1.12
CA ARG A 367 5.02 -13.61 0.38
C ARG A 367 5.48 -13.29 -1.05
N LEU A 368 4.76 -12.43 -1.77
CA LEU A 368 5.15 -12.01 -3.13
C LEU A 368 6.43 -11.17 -3.15
N GLU A 369 6.71 -10.41 -2.09
CA GLU A 369 7.97 -9.68 -1.92
C GLU A 369 9.14 -10.62 -1.56
N ASP A 370 8.92 -11.63 -0.70
CA ASP A 370 9.88 -12.70 -0.39
C ASP A 370 10.21 -13.52 -1.65
N GLU A 371 9.18 -13.97 -2.39
CA GLU A 371 9.31 -14.68 -3.66
C GLU A 371 10.08 -13.84 -4.68
N ARG A 372 9.70 -12.57 -4.87
CA ARG A 372 10.42 -11.66 -5.77
C ARG A 372 11.88 -11.49 -5.34
N LEU A 373 12.15 -11.33 -4.04
CA LEU A 373 13.51 -11.21 -3.52
C LEU A 373 14.32 -12.48 -3.79
N ALA A 374 13.77 -13.66 -3.51
CA ALA A 374 14.40 -14.95 -3.82
C ALA A 374 14.69 -15.12 -5.31
N TRP A 375 13.73 -14.80 -6.20
CA TRP A 375 13.95 -14.81 -7.65
C TRP A 375 15.01 -13.80 -8.09
N THR A 376 15.05 -12.59 -7.52
CA THR A 376 16.10 -11.61 -7.84
C THR A 376 17.47 -12.01 -7.30
N ALA A 377 17.55 -12.71 -6.17
CA ALA A 377 18.81 -13.24 -5.65
C ALA A 377 19.33 -14.37 -6.55
N TYR A 378 18.47 -15.31 -6.95
CA TYR A 378 18.81 -16.37 -7.91
C TYR A 378 19.32 -15.79 -9.25
N LEU A 379 18.58 -14.85 -9.84
CA LEU A 379 18.96 -14.23 -11.12
C LEU A 379 20.23 -13.36 -11.01
N LYS A 380 20.47 -12.69 -9.88
CA LYS A 380 21.73 -11.99 -9.61
C LYS A 380 22.90 -12.98 -9.55
N ASN A 381 22.77 -14.05 -8.75
CA ASN A 381 23.82 -15.05 -8.56
C ASN A 381 24.26 -15.67 -9.90
N ALA A 382 23.30 -16.04 -10.76
CA ALA A 382 23.59 -16.50 -12.12
C ALA A 382 24.38 -15.46 -12.94
N SER A 383 23.96 -14.19 -12.89
CA SER A 383 24.63 -13.10 -13.64
C SER A 383 26.01 -12.69 -13.11
N GLU A 384 26.28 -12.87 -11.82
CA GLU A 384 27.56 -12.49 -11.18
C GLU A 384 28.57 -13.65 -11.18
N THR A 385 28.12 -14.91 -11.13
CA THR A 385 29.00 -16.08 -11.04
C THR A 385 29.32 -16.69 -12.41
N GLY A 386 28.44 -16.54 -13.40
CA GLY A 386 28.60 -17.10 -14.76
C GLY A 386 28.29 -18.60 -14.89
N ASP A 387 28.34 -19.33 -13.77
CA ASP A 387 27.72 -20.66 -13.65
C ASP A 387 26.21 -20.50 -13.37
N ASP A 388 25.36 -20.93 -14.30
CA ASP A 388 23.95 -21.21 -14.01
C ASP A 388 23.90 -22.45 -13.10
N GLU A 389 23.49 -22.31 -11.83
CA GLU A 389 23.40 -23.45 -10.87
C GLU A 389 22.50 -24.60 -11.37
N PHE A 390 21.65 -24.35 -12.36
CA PHE A 390 20.80 -25.35 -13.01
C PHE A 390 20.70 -25.11 -14.53
N ASP A 391 21.32 -25.99 -15.33
CA ASP A 391 21.26 -25.99 -16.83
C ASP A 391 19.83 -26.03 -17.43
N SER A 392 18.80 -26.25 -16.61
CA SER A 392 17.42 -26.43 -17.04
C SER A 392 16.44 -26.09 -15.92
N PRO A 393 15.28 -25.47 -16.23
CA PRO A 393 14.16 -25.35 -15.30
C PRO A 393 13.70 -26.69 -14.71
N GLU A 394 13.91 -27.82 -15.40
CA GLU A 394 13.62 -29.14 -14.85
C GLU A 394 14.62 -29.54 -13.74
N ALA A 395 15.89 -29.15 -13.86
CA ALA A 395 16.88 -29.39 -12.80
C ALA A 395 16.57 -28.55 -11.55
N MET A 396 16.18 -27.28 -11.72
CA MET A 396 15.66 -26.44 -10.65
C MET A 396 14.42 -27.07 -9.99
N ALA A 397 13.45 -27.55 -10.78
CA ALA A 397 12.24 -28.19 -10.24
C ALA A 397 12.56 -29.48 -9.45
N ARG A 398 13.49 -30.31 -9.95
CA ARG A 398 13.98 -31.50 -9.24
C ARG A 398 14.69 -31.13 -7.94
N ALA A 399 15.56 -30.11 -7.95
CA ALA A 399 16.26 -29.63 -6.76
C ALA A 399 15.29 -29.05 -5.71
N LEU A 400 14.26 -28.31 -6.14
CA LEU A 400 13.20 -27.79 -5.27
C LEU A 400 12.32 -28.91 -4.68
N VAL A 401 12.03 -29.97 -5.44
CA VAL A 401 11.36 -31.18 -4.89
C VAL A 401 12.26 -31.91 -3.90
N GLN A 402 13.55 -32.08 -4.21
CA GLN A 402 14.53 -32.69 -3.31
C GLN A 402 14.69 -31.89 -2.01
N GLY A 403 14.77 -30.56 -2.09
CA GLY A 403 14.80 -29.66 -0.94
C GLY A 403 13.53 -29.68 -0.10
N ARG A 404 12.35 -29.86 -0.72
CA ARG A 404 11.08 -30.10 0.00
C ARG A 404 11.06 -31.46 0.72
N LEU A 405 11.63 -32.49 0.10
CA LEU A 405 11.74 -33.82 0.71
C LEU A 405 12.72 -33.85 1.88
N THR A 406 13.89 -33.20 1.76
CA THR A 406 14.84 -33.09 2.88
C THR A 406 14.25 -32.25 4.00
N ALA A 407 13.64 -31.09 3.70
CA ALA A 407 12.95 -30.28 4.69
C ALA A 407 11.83 -31.05 5.43
N ALA A 408 11.03 -31.86 4.71
CA ALA A 408 10.04 -32.72 5.34
C ALA A 408 10.68 -33.77 6.27
N SER A 409 11.78 -34.41 5.84
CA SER A 409 12.50 -35.39 6.68
C SER A 409 13.15 -34.75 7.92
N TYR A 410 13.61 -33.49 7.84
CA TYR A 410 14.11 -32.76 9.00
C TYR A 410 12.97 -32.36 9.95
N VAL A 411 11.78 -32.02 9.45
CA VAL A 411 10.60 -31.78 10.29
C VAL A 411 10.13 -33.06 11.00
N GLU A 412 10.20 -34.20 10.32
CA GLU A 412 9.92 -35.52 10.93
C GLU A 412 10.93 -35.86 12.04
N GLN A 413 12.23 -35.71 11.76
CA GLN A 413 13.31 -35.91 12.75
C GLN A 413 13.21 -34.94 13.94
N LEU A 414 12.87 -33.67 13.71
CA LEU A 414 12.59 -32.71 14.78
C LEU A 414 11.32 -33.08 15.57
N GLY A 415 10.35 -33.74 14.92
CA GLY A 415 9.19 -34.32 15.58
C GLY A 415 9.54 -35.47 16.53
N THR A 416 10.33 -36.44 16.05
CA THR A 416 10.79 -37.57 16.89
C THR A 416 11.68 -37.11 18.02
N LEU A 417 12.68 -36.25 17.75
CA LEU A 417 13.55 -35.67 18.78
C LEU A 417 12.78 -34.86 19.83
N ARG A 418 11.74 -34.11 19.45
CA ARG A 418 10.86 -33.43 20.42
C ARG A 418 10.06 -34.41 21.27
N ALA A 419 9.56 -35.50 20.69
CA ALA A 419 8.86 -36.55 21.44
C ALA A 419 9.81 -37.27 22.43
N GLU A 420 11.04 -37.56 22.01
CA GLU A 420 12.10 -38.12 22.85
C GLU A 420 12.49 -37.16 23.98
N ILE A 421 12.68 -35.86 23.71
CA ILE A 421 12.94 -34.83 24.72
C ILE A 421 11.79 -34.76 25.75
N ILE A 422 10.53 -34.80 25.30
CA ILE A 422 9.36 -34.79 26.21
C ILE A 422 9.32 -36.08 27.07
N ALA A 423 9.66 -37.23 26.50
CA ALA A 423 9.76 -38.49 27.25
C ALA A 423 10.91 -38.48 28.27
N LEU A 424 12.08 -37.96 27.89
CA LEU A 424 13.23 -37.76 28.79
C LEU A 424 12.94 -36.73 29.88
N GLU A 425 12.23 -35.65 29.56
CA GLU A 425 11.75 -34.69 30.55
C GLU A 425 10.79 -35.34 31.55
N ASN A 426 9.86 -36.17 31.09
CA ASN A 426 8.84 -36.78 31.94
C ASN A 426 9.44 -37.88 32.83
N THR A 427 10.33 -38.73 32.32
CA THR A 427 11.11 -39.65 33.15
C THR A 427 12.03 -38.91 34.13
N ALA A 428 12.61 -37.77 33.73
CA ALA A 428 13.36 -36.91 34.65
C ALA A 428 12.45 -36.17 35.66
N LYS A 429 11.14 -36.01 35.42
CA LYS A 429 10.18 -35.49 36.40
C LYS A 429 9.83 -36.59 37.42
N THR A 430 9.47 -37.80 36.97
CA THR A 430 9.19 -38.92 37.89
C THR A 430 10.42 -39.27 38.73
N LEU A 431 11.63 -39.32 38.16
CA LEU A 431 12.86 -39.56 38.92
C LEU A 431 13.19 -38.44 39.93
N ARG A 432 12.74 -37.20 39.70
CA ARG A 432 12.85 -36.11 40.70
C ARG A 432 11.81 -36.25 41.81
N GLU A 433 10.59 -36.65 41.47
CA GLU A 433 9.51 -36.92 42.43
C GLU A 433 9.82 -38.14 43.31
N GLU A 434 10.30 -39.24 42.72
CA GLU A 434 10.82 -40.41 43.44
C GLU A 434 12.00 -40.03 44.34
N LYS A 435 12.94 -39.22 43.85
CA LYS A 435 14.06 -38.72 44.66
C LYS A 435 13.58 -37.84 45.82
N ALA A 436 12.54 -37.02 45.63
CA ALA A 436 11.94 -36.23 46.70
C ALA A 436 11.27 -37.14 47.74
N GLN A 437 10.43 -38.09 47.32
CA GLN A 437 9.80 -39.07 48.21
C GLN A 437 10.82 -39.91 48.99
N LEU A 438 11.92 -40.33 48.35
CA LEU A 438 13.01 -41.04 49.02
C LEU A 438 13.83 -40.12 49.96
N ALA A 439 13.95 -38.84 49.65
CA ALA A 439 14.54 -37.86 50.56
C ALA A 439 13.65 -37.64 51.79
N ASP A 440 12.34 -37.45 51.62
CA ASP A 440 11.36 -37.31 52.70
C ASP A 440 11.33 -38.57 53.59
N GLN A 441 11.35 -39.76 52.99
CA GLN A 441 11.48 -41.03 53.71
C GLN A 441 12.82 -41.14 54.46
N ALA A 442 13.92 -40.65 53.87
CA ALA A 442 15.23 -40.62 54.55
C ALA A 442 15.28 -39.59 55.68
N GLU A 443 14.62 -38.45 55.56
CA GLU A 443 14.46 -37.45 56.63
C GLU A 443 13.60 -38.02 57.77
N ALA A 444 12.47 -38.67 57.46
CA ALA A 444 11.65 -39.38 58.43
C ALA A 444 12.43 -40.52 59.13
N ALA A 445 13.24 -41.28 58.39
CA ALA A 445 14.12 -42.29 58.95
C ALA A 445 15.19 -41.68 59.88
N LYS A 446 15.86 -40.59 59.48
CA LYS A 446 16.81 -39.82 60.33
C LYS A 446 16.15 -39.23 61.57
N ALA A 447 14.87 -38.86 61.50
CA ALA A 447 14.11 -38.39 62.66
C ALA A 447 13.75 -39.55 63.62
N SER A 448 13.48 -40.74 63.08
CA SER A 448 13.19 -41.95 63.88
C SER A 448 14.44 -42.60 64.51
N ALA A 449 15.60 -42.50 63.87
CA ALA A 449 16.85 -43.10 64.31
C ALA A 449 17.84 -42.02 64.76
N GLY A 450 18.25 -42.05 66.04
CA GLY A 450 18.97 -40.97 66.75
C GLY A 450 20.40 -40.63 66.27
N ALA A 451 20.59 -40.28 65.01
CA ALA A 451 21.87 -40.00 64.35
C ALA A 451 22.63 -38.79 64.92
N VAL A 452 21.95 -37.90 65.66
CA VAL A 452 22.48 -36.67 66.28
C VAL A 452 23.74 -36.92 67.16
N SER A 453 23.95 -38.16 67.63
CA SER A 453 25.17 -38.57 68.34
C SER A 453 26.41 -38.65 67.42
N VAL A 454 26.27 -39.21 66.22
CA VAL A 454 27.39 -39.59 65.33
C VAL A 454 28.00 -38.37 64.63
N ASP A 455 27.18 -37.48 64.09
CA ASP A 455 27.67 -36.30 63.37
C ASP A 455 28.37 -35.30 64.30
N LYS A 456 27.89 -35.19 65.56
CA LYS A 456 28.57 -34.40 66.61
C LYS A 456 29.95 -34.96 66.99
N ALA A 457 30.20 -36.26 66.81
CA ALA A 457 31.52 -36.83 67.01
C ALA A 457 32.46 -36.50 65.84
N ARG A 458 31.98 -36.67 64.59
CA ARG A 458 32.75 -36.37 63.37
C ARG A 458 33.19 -34.91 63.29
N MET A 459 32.24 -33.97 63.46
CA MET A 459 32.53 -32.53 63.41
C MET A 459 33.55 -32.05 64.48
N ARG A 460 33.73 -32.79 65.58
CA ARG A 460 34.79 -32.47 66.57
C ARG A 460 36.18 -32.85 66.07
N ILE A 461 36.32 -34.00 65.41
CA ILE A 461 37.60 -34.52 64.91
C ILE A 461 38.13 -33.62 63.77
N ASP A 462 37.27 -33.26 62.81
CA ASP A 462 37.67 -32.39 61.70
C ASP A 462 38.07 -30.98 62.18
N ARG A 463 37.40 -30.47 63.23
CA ARG A 463 37.78 -29.21 63.88
C ARG A 463 39.10 -29.30 64.64
N GLN A 464 39.46 -30.45 65.22
CA GLN A 464 40.77 -30.65 65.83
C GLN A 464 41.87 -30.69 64.76
N ARG A 465 41.68 -31.46 63.68
CA ARG A 465 42.64 -31.56 62.57
C ARG A 465 42.92 -30.22 61.91
N THR A 466 41.89 -29.41 61.68
CA THR A 466 42.03 -28.09 61.02
C THR A 466 42.64 -27.00 61.92
N MET A 467 42.61 -27.16 63.25
CA MET A 467 43.37 -26.27 64.16
C MET A 467 44.86 -26.64 64.17
N ALA A 468 45.20 -27.93 64.26
CA ALA A 468 46.59 -28.40 64.30
C ALA A 468 47.39 -28.04 63.04
N LEU A 469 46.78 -28.09 61.85
CA LEU A 469 47.43 -27.66 60.61
C LEU A 469 47.78 -26.17 60.63
N LYS A 470 46.87 -25.32 61.11
CA LYS A 470 47.09 -23.87 61.23
C LYS A 470 48.13 -23.51 62.27
N GLU A 471 48.28 -24.31 63.32
CA GLU A 471 49.35 -24.16 64.31
C GLU A 471 50.73 -24.44 63.68
N VAL A 472 50.85 -25.49 62.87
CA VAL A 472 52.09 -25.79 62.12
C VAL A 472 52.41 -24.69 61.08
N GLU A 473 51.41 -24.20 60.36
CA GLU A 473 51.56 -23.07 59.43
C GLU A 473 52.00 -21.79 60.16
N TYR A 474 51.41 -21.50 61.32
CA TYR A 474 51.74 -20.34 62.15
C TYR A 474 53.16 -20.42 62.72
N LEU A 475 53.60 -21.58 63.22
CA LEU A 475 54.96 -21.79 63.72
C LEU A 475 56.01 -21.64 62.60
N ARG A 476 55.73 -22.16 61.40
CA ARG A 476 56.57 -21.93 60.20
C ARG A 476 56.64 -20.46 59.82
N ALA A 477 55.53 -19.73 59.89
CA ALA A 477 55.49 -18.29 59.65
C ALA A 477 56.27 -17.50 60.71
N GLN A 478 56.20 -17.89 61.99
CA GLN A 478 56.97 -17.25 63.07
C GLN A 478 58.48 -17.44 62.88
N LEU A 479 58.95 -18.65 62.58
CA LEU A 479 60.37 -18.90 62.30
C LEU A 479 60.87 -18.01 61.14
N LYS A 480 60.12 -17.97 60.04
CA LYS A 480 60.45 -17.12 58.90
C LYS A 480 60.41 -15.61 59.22
N VAL A 481 59.60 -15.16 60.19
CA VAL A 481 59.63 -13.77 60.66
C VAL A 481 60.89 -13.49 61.48
N ILE A 482 61.33 -14.42 62.33
CA ILE A 482 62.59 -14.32 63.08
C ILE A 482 63.78 -14.27 62.10
N ASP A 483 63.83 -15.14 61.10
CA ASP A 483 64.88 -15.12 60.06
C ASP A 483 64.94 -13.75 59.35
N ASN A 484 63.79 -13.14 59.05
CA ASN A 484 63.72 -11.81 58.42
C ASN A 484 64.11 -10.68 59.40
N GLU A 485 63.79 -10.81 60.69
CA GLU A 485 64.15 -9.82 61.72
C GLU A 485 65.66 -9.85 61.99
N ASP A 486 66.27 -11.02 62.13
CA ASP A 486 67.73 -11.15 62.29
C ASP A 486 68.48 -10.61 61.04
N HIS A 487 67.98 -10.90 59.83
CA HIS A 487 68.53 -10.35 58.58
C HIS A 487 68.47 -8.81 58.52
N THR A 488 67.41 -8.19 59.05
CA THR A 488 67.21 -6.74 58.95
C THR A 488 67.75 -5.94 60.14
N MET A 489 67.83 -6.53 61.34
CA MET A 489 68.29 -5.87 62.56
C MET A 489 69.71 -6.25 62.98
N GLN A 490 70.18 -7.47 62.67
CA GLN A 490 71.51 -7.96 63.06
C GLN A 490 72.27 -8.66 61.91
N PRO A 491 72.51 -7.99 60.77
CA PRO A 491 73.19 -8.57 59.60
C PRO A 491 74.65 -9.00 59.84
N ALA A 492 75.24 -8.69 61.00
CA ALA A 492 76.55 -9.20 61.42
C ALA A 492 76.50 -10.54 62.17
N GLN A 493 75.30 -11.02 62.53
CA GLN A 493 75.06 -12.35 63.13
C GLN A 493 74.19 -13.24 62.24
N TYR A 494 73.39 -12.65 61.34
CA TYR A 494 72.66 -13.37 60.30
C TYR A 494 73.60 -13.95 59.25
N ASP A 495 73.93 -15.24 59.40
CA ASP A 495 74.67 -16.00 58.39
C ASP A 495 73.73 -16.41 57.25
N ASP A 496 73.71 -15.60 56.19
CA ASP A 496 72.93 -15.85 54.97
C ASP A 496 73.23 -17.22 54.35
N ALA A 497 74.47 -17.71 54.46
CA ALA A 497 74.84 -19.04 53.97
C ALA A 497 74.27 -20.16 54.85
N ARG A 498 74.13 -19.94 56.17
CA ARG A 498 73.39 -20.84 57.07
C ARG A 498 71.88 -20.79 56.81
N ALA A 499 71.29 -19.63 56.58
CA ALA A 499 69.87 -19.50 56.27
C ALA A 499 69.50 -20.06 54.89
N ALA A 500 70.40 -19.95 53.90
CA ALA A 500 70.31 -20.66 52.63
C ALA A 500 70.43 -22.18 52.86
N ARG A 501 71.49 -22.63 53.54
CA ARG A 501 71.69 -24.06 53.83
C ARG A 501 70.57 -24.70 54.64
N ILE A 502 69.88 -23.97 55.51
CA ILE A 502 68.67 -24.47 56.20
C ILE A 502 67.54 -24.69 55.18
N ARG A 503 67.27 -23.73 54.30
CA ARG A 503 66.28 -23.89 53.22
C ARG A 503 66.64 -25.01 52.25
N ASP A 504 67.92 -25.15 51.90
CA ASP A 504 68.41 -26.25 51.05
C ASP A 504 68.29 -27.60 51.75
N LEU A 505 68.45 -27.66 53.09
CA LEU A 505 68.21 -28.86 53.89
C LEU A 505 66.71 -29.15 54.08
N GLU A 506 65.84 -28.14 54.16
CA GLU A 506 64.38 -28.32 54.18
C GLU A 506 63.88 -28.86 52.83
N LEU A 507 64.35 -28.27 51.73
CA LEU A 507 64.10 -28.76 50.37
C LEU A 507 64.62 -30.20 50.21
N LEU A 508 65.88 -30.47 50.57
CA LEU A 508 66.44 -31.83 50.51
C LEU A 508 65.69 -32.83 51.42
N VAL A 509 65.10 -32.38 52.53
CA VAL A 509 64.27 -33.22 53.41
C VAL A 509 62.86 -33.46 52.83
N ASP A 510 62.29 -32.52 52.08
CA ASP A 510 61.04 -32.73 51.34
C ASP A 510 61.27 -33.54 50.04
N ASP A 511 62.41 -33.36 49.36
CA ASP A 511 62.88 -34.20 48.26
C ASP A 511 63.16 -35.62 48.75
N TYR A 512 63.84 -35.82 49.89
CA TYR A 512 63.97 -37.16 50.49
C TYR A 512 62.63 -37.75 50.95
N LYS A 513 61.61 -36.96 51.28
CA LYS A 513 60.25 -37.49 51.52
C LYS A 513 59.58 -37.91 50.22
N ALA A 514 59.80 -37.19 49.13
CA ALA A 514 59.33 -37.57 47.81
C ALA A 514 60.06 -38.82 47.31
N GLU A 515 61.37 -38.89 47.46
CA GLU A 515 62.20 -40.05 47.10
C GLU A 515 61.91 -41.25 47.99
N VAL A 516 61.67 -41.08 49.31
CA VAL A 516 61.17 -42.19 50.15
C VAL A 516 59.75 -42.60 49.76
N GLN A 517 58.90 -41.71 49.27
CA GLN A 517 57.57 -42.08 48.75
C GLN A 517 57.65 -42.82 47.41
N THR A 518 58.52 -42.40 46.48
CA THR A 518 58.75 -43.12 45.21
C THR A 518 59.48 -44.42 45.44
N LEU A 519 60.53 -44.47 46.26
CA LEU A 519 61.20 -45.72 46.65
C LEU A 519 60.27 -46.66 47.44
N HIS A 520 59.32 -46.15 48.23
CA HIS A 520 58.32 -47.01 48.88
C HIS A 520 57.29 -47.54 47.88
N ALA A 521 56.88 -46.72 46.89
CA ALA A 521 56.04 -47.18 45.79
C ALA A 521 56.78 -48.20 44.89
N GLU A 522 58.06 -47.97 44.59
CA GLU A 522 58.92 -48.86 43.83
C GLU A 522 59.23 -50.14 44.59
N MET A 523 59.50 -50.10 45.90
CA MET A 523 59.57 -51.30 46.75
C MET A 523 58.23 -52.06 46.71
N SER A 524 57.09 -51.38 46.81
CA SER A 524 55.78 -52.02 46.70
C SER A 524 55.48 -52.62 45.31
N ALA A 525 56.23 -52.19 44.28
CA ALA A 525 56.17 -52.74 42.92
C ALA A 525 57.29 -53.77 42.62
N ALA A 526 58.36 -53.80 43.43
CA ALA A 526 59.56 -54.60 43.22
C ALA A 526 59.81 -55.67 44.30
N GLU A 527 59.00 -55.74 45.36
CA GLU A 527 58.93 -56.90 46.26
C GLU A 527 58.05 -58.02 45.66
N PRO A 528 58.64 -59.10 45.09
CA PRO A 528 57.90 -60.35 44.95
C PRO A 528 57.68 -60.93 46.36
N GLY A 529 56.43 -61.01 46.81
CA GLY A 529 56.06 -61.38 48.18
C GLY A 529 56.79 -62.62 48.72
N GLY A 530 57.69 -62.41 49.67
CA GLY A 530 58.50 -63.44 50.30
C GLY A 530 57.70 -64.28 51.30
N ASN A 531 57.29 -65.48 50.88
CA ASN A 531 56.36 -66.40 51.56
C ASN A 531 54.91 -65.86 51.57
N VAL A 532 53.88 -66.61 51.17
CA VAL A 532 53.75 -68.08 51.07
C VAL A 532 53.24 -68.50 49.67
N ALA A 533 53.54 -69.74 49.26
CA ALA A 533 53.15 -70.36 47.99
C ALA A 533 51.67 -70.83 47.96
N PRO A 534 51.17 -71.43 46.84
CA PRO A 534 51.16 -70.92 45.46
C PRO A 534 49.80 -71.14 44.75
N MET A 535 49.52 -70.46 43.62
CA MET A 535 48.75 -71.07 42.50
C MET A 535 48.76 -70.25 41.19
N VAL A 536 49.06 -70.94 40.08
CA VAL A 536 48.61 -70.75 38.68
C VAL A 536 48.74 -69.36 38.01
N GLY A 537 49.41 -69.34 36.84
CA GLY A 537 48.83 -68.68 35.66
C GLY A 537 49.48 -67.41 35.08
N THR A 538 50.81 -67.32 34.98
CA THR A 538 51.49 -66.17 34.34
C THR A 538 51.04 -65.95 32.88
N LYS A 539 50.27 -64.89 32.60
CA LYS A 539 49.96 -64.47 31.22
C LYS A 539 49.88 -62.95 31.01
N ARG A 540 51.06 -62.32 31.15
CA ARG A 540 51.50 -61.03 30.57
C ARG A 540 50.63 -59.77 30.80
N LEU A 541 51.31 -58.73 31.28
CA LEU A 541 51.06 -57.31 31.04
C LEU A 541 50.38 -57.06 29.67
N ARG A 542 49.14 -56.55 29.70
CA ARG A 542 48.34 -56.12 28.54
C ARG A 542 47.21 -55.15 28.89
N ALA A 543 46.57 -55.31 30.05
CA ALA A 543 45.42 -54.50 30.45
C ALA A 543 45.69 -52.98 30.38
N GLN A 544 46.88 -52.53 30.82
CA GLN A 544 47.25 -51.10 30.75
C GLN A 544 47.43 -50.57 29.33
N ASP A 545 47.89 -51.40 28.38
CA ASP A 545 47.97 -51.01 26.96
C ASP A 545 46.58 -50.94 26.33
N GLU A 546 45.70 -51.89 26.66
CA GLU A 546 44.30 -51.94 26.19
C GLU A 546 43.49 -50.74 26.75
N ASP A 547 43.59 -50.44 28.06
CA ASP A 547 43.00 -49.25 28.68
C ASP A 547 43.53 -47.94 28.05
N ALA A 548 44.85 -47.85 27.79
CA ALA A 548 45.45 -46.67 27.18
C ALA A 548 45.02 -46.49 25.71
N GLN A 549 44.90 -47.59 24.94
CA GLN A 549 44.40 -47.52 23.56
C GLN A 549 42.90 -47.24 23.49
N GLU A 550 42.09 -47.68 24.46
CA GLU A 550 40.71 -47.23 24.58
C GLU A 550 40.61 -45.73 24.92
N GLN A 551 41.42 -45.23 25.84
CA GLN A 551 41.48 -43.79 26.16
C GLN A 551 41.93 -42.96 24.95
N LEU A 552 42.96 -43.40 24.21
CA LEU A 552 43.37 -42.78 22.94
C LEU A 552 42.27 -42.86 21.88
N GLY A 553 41.52 -43.97 21.82
CA GLY A 553 40.34 -44.11 20.96
C GLY A 553 39.23 -43.12 21.31
N GLN A 554 38.95 -42.93 22.60
CA GLN A 554 37.99 -41.94 23.09
C GLN A 554 38.46 -40.50 22.84
N LEU A 555 39.75 -40.21 23.02
CA LEU A 555 40.34 -38.90 22.73
C LEU A 555 40.32 -38.59 21.22
N ASN A 556 40.62 -39.57 20.36
CA ASN A 556 40.51 -39.40 18.91
C ASN A 556 39.05 -39.19 18.46
N ARG A 557 38.07 -39.89 19.07
CA ARG A 557 36.64 -39.63 18.84
C ARG A 557 36.25 -38.22 19.27
N LYS A 558 36.68 -37.77 20.47
CA LYS A 558 36.45 -36.39 20.95
C LYS A 558 37.14 -35.33 20.09
N ASN A 559 38.34 -35.59 19.59
CA ASN A 559 39.03 -34.69 18.68
C ASN A 559 38.29 -34.62 17.33
N ARG A 560 37.73 -35.74 16.86
CA ARG A 560 36.86 -35.75 15.67
C ARG A 560 35.57 -34.95 15.89
N THR A 561 34.82 -35.18 16.98
CA THR A 561 33.61 -34.39 17.25
C THR A 561 33.92 -32.92 17.47
N LEU A 562 35.03 -32.57 18.12
CA LEU A 562 35.47 -31.17 18.25
C LEU A 562 35.89 -30.55 16.90
N GLN A 563 36.44 -31.32 15.95
CA GLN A 563 36.68 -30.85 14.59
C GLN A 563 35.36 -30.63 13.84
N ASP A 564 34.43 -31.58 13.93
CA ASP A 564 33.12 -31.50 13.29
C ASP A 564 32.31 -30.31 13.87
N GLU A 565 32.27 -30.16 15.20
CA GLU A 565 31.71 -29.00 15.93
C GLU A 565 32.35 -27.67 15.52
N LEU A 566 33.69 -27.62 15.38
CA LEU A 566 34.40 -26.42 14.95
C LEU A 566 34.06 -26.07 13.49
N THR A 567 33.91 -27.05 12.60
CA THR A 567 33.42 -26.79 11.23
C THR A 567 31.96 -26.32 11.21
N ASN A 568 31.10 -26.90 12.05
CA ASN A 568 29.70 -26.46 12.19
C ASN A 568 29.65 -25.00 12.66
N LEU A 569 30.36 -24.64 13.74
CA LEU A 569 30.46 -23.27 14.24
C LEU A 569 31.04 -22.30 13.20
N GLN A 570 32.00 -22.73 12.37
CA GLN A 570 32.49 -21.93 11.24
C GLN A 570 31.40 -21.70 10.17
N THR A 571 30.59 -22.71 9.85
CA THR A 571 29.45 -22.54 8.92
C THR A 571 28.35 -21.66 9.52
N GLU A 572 28.04 -21.80 10.81
CA GLU A 572 27.09 -20.93 11.52
C GLU A 572 27.57 -19.48 11.54
N MET A 573 28.86 -19.22 11.83
CA MET A 573 29.42 -17.88 11.74
C MET A 573 29.38 -17.31 10.31
N ALA A 574 29.61 -18.14 9.29
CA ALA A 574 29.52 -17.70 7.89
C ALA A 574 28.07 -17.39 7.46
N LEU A 575 27.09 -18.14 7.94
CA LEU A 575 25.65 -17.87 7.73
C LEU A 575 25.23 -16.60 8.47
N LEU A 576 25.54 -16.48 9.76
CA LEU A 576 25.23 -15.30 10.56
C LEU A 576 25.89 -14.03 9.99
N GLN A 577 27.09 -14.12 9.40
CA GLN A 577 27.71 -12.99 8.69
C GLN A 577 26.94 -12.58 7.42
N LYS A 578 26.40 -13.55 6.67
CA LYS A 578 25.53 -13.30 5.51
C LYS A 578 24.19 -12.69 5.93
N ASP A 579 23.56 -13.20 7.00
CA ASP A 579 22.31 -12.65 7.54
C ASP A 579 22.50 -11.22 8.06
N LEU A 580 23.65 -10.93 8.67
CA LEU A 580 24.03 -9.58 9.11
C LEU A 580 24.29 -8.65 7.91
N ALA A 581 24.83 -9.16 6.79
CA ALA A 581 24.96 -8.40 5.55
C ALA A 581 23.59 -8.12 4.90
N ALA A 582 22.75 -9.13 4.74
CA ALA A 582 21.41 -9.01 4.15
C ALA A 582 20.49 -8.09 4.98
N SER A 583 20.49 -8.21 6.31
CA SER A 583 19.71 -7.31 7.19
C SER A 583 20.26 -5.88 7.20
N ARG A 584 21.56 -5.66 6.97
CA ARG A 584 22.12 -4.33 6.70
C ARG A 584 21.65 -3.77 5.35
N GLU A 585 21.62 -4.58 4.29
CA GLU A 585 21.11 -4.18 2.97
C GLU A 585 19.62 -3.82 3.02
N GLN A 586 18.80 -4.62 3.72
CA GLN A 586 17.40 -4.32 4.01
C GLN A 586 17.25 -3.02 4.83
N LEU A 587 18.13 -2.76 5.80
CA LEU A 587 18.17 -1.52 6.57
C LEU A 587 18.66 -0.30 5.78
N SER A 588 19.45 -0.46 4.71
CA SER A 588 19.72 0.64 3.75
C SER A 588 18.56 0.84 2.80
N ALA A 589 18.01 -0.22 2.19
CA ALA A 589 16.90 -0.14 1.25
C ALA A 589 15.63 0.47 1.88
N THR A 590 15.32 0.14 3.14
CA THR A 590 14.20 0.77 3.87
C THR A 590 14.46 2.24 4.23
N LYS A 591 15.72 2.62 4.52
CA LYS A 591 16.10 4.04 4.69
C LYS A 591 16.02 4.80 3.38
N GLU A 592 16.50 4.26 2.28
CA GLU A 592 16.39 4.84 0.95
C GLU A 592 14.92 4.99 0.53
N HIS A 593 14.09 3.97 0.78
CA HIS A 593 12.64 4.06 0.58
C HIS A 593 12.02 5.21 1.40
N SER A 594 12.41 5.38 2.67
CA SER A 594 11.99 6.52 3.50
C SER A 594 12.53 7.89 3.03
N GLN A 595 13.58 7.90 2.20
CA GLN A 595 14.12 9.11 1.56
C GLN A 595 13.56 9.36 0.15
N THR A 596 12.80 8.41 -0.42
CA THR A 596 12.12 8.66 -1.71
C THR A 596 11.11 9.80 -1.53
N ARG A 597 11.26 10.86 -2.32
CA ARG A 597 10.36 12.01 -2.29
C ARG A 597 9.05 11.65 -3.00
N VAL A 598 8.12 11.10 -2.24
CA VAL A 598 6.73 10.89 -2.68
C VAL A 598 6.16 12.22 -3.17
N LEU A 599 5.74 12.25 -4.44
CA LEU A 599 5.31 13.47 -5.13
C LEU A 599 3.84 13.77 -4.76
N SER A 600 3.64 14.28 -3.54
CA SER A 600 2.33 14.62 -3.00
C SER A 600 1.81 15.96 -3.50
N LEU A 601 0.48 16.14 -3.45
CA LEU A 601 -0.16 17.43 -3.67
C LEU A 601 0.32 18.44 -2.62
N ARG A 602 0.70 19.66 -3.06
CA ARG A 602 1.24 20.73 -2.21
C ARG A 602 0.33 21.10 -1.01
N SER A 603 -0.97 20.89 -1.14
CA SER A 603 -1.95 20.88 -0.06
C SER A 603 -2.70 19.56 -0.12
N ASN A 604 -2.44 18.67 0.82
CA ASN A 604 -3.10 17.36 0.94
C ASN A 604 -3.92 17.41 2.24
N PRO A 605 -5.26 17.24 2.21
CA PRO A 605 -6.10 17.36 3.40
C PRO A 605 -5.69 16.41 4.53
N THR A 606 -5.13 15.23 4.22
CA THR A 606 -4.57 14.31 5.22
C THR A 606 -3.31 14.88 5.86
N SER A 607 -2.41 15.47 5.07
CA SER A 607 -1.19 16.13 5.56
C SER A 607 -1.50 17.38 6.38
N ASP A 608 -2.51 18.15 5.96
CA ASP A 608 -2.95 19.37 6.66
C ASP A 608 -3.60 19.01 8.01
N HIS A 609 -4.44 17.98 8.03
CA HIS A 609 -5.02 17.40 9.24
C HIS A 609 -3.96 16.80 10.18
N GLU A 610 -2.94 16.13 9.65
CA GLU A 610 -1.78 15.67 10.43
C GLU A 610 -0.94 16.83 10.97
N ALA A 611 -0.72 17.90 10.20
CA ALA A 611 0.02 19.08 10.64
C ALA A 611 -0.72 19.80 11.77
N ILE A 612 -2.05 19.93 11.66
CA ILE A 612 -2.91 20.43 12.73
C ILE A 612 -2.79 19.55 13.97
N LYS A 613 -2.91 18.22 13.83
CA LYS A 613 -2.76 17.26 14.95
C LYS A 613 -1.37 17.30 15.61
N ARG A 614 -0.30 17.40 14.84
CA ARG A 614 1.07 17.55 15.36
C ARG A 614 1.21 18.87 16.12
N SER A 615 0.71 19.97 15.54
CA SER A 615 0.71 21.30 16.16
C SER A 615 -0.08 21.35 17.48
N THR A 616 -1.28 20.75 17.55
CA THR A 616 -2.06 20.69 18.79
C THR A 616 -1.41 19.79 19.84
N LEU A 617 -0.86 18.63 19.46
CA LEU A 617 -0.11 17.77 20.38
C LEU A 617 1.16 18.44 20.89
N GLU A 618 1.86 19.22 20.07
CA GLU A 618 3.00 20.03 20.52
C GLU A 618 2.58 21.16 21.46
N ALA A 619 1.48 21.85 21.16
CA ALA A 619 0.95 22.91 22.03
C ALA A 619 0.55 22.35 23.40
N LEU A 620 -0.20 21.24 23.43
CA LEU A 620 -0.60 20.54 24.65
C LEU A 620 0.59 19.97 25.43
N ARG A 621 1.65 19.51 24.75
CA ARG A 621 2.90 19.08 25.41
C ARG A 621 3.66 20.27 26.03
N LYS A 622 3.73 21.40 25.33
CA LYS A 622 4.34 22.64 25.86
C LYS A 622 3.55 23.15 27.06
N GLU A 623 2.23 23.21 26.95
CA GLU A 623 1.31 23.55 28.06
C GLU A 623 1.44 22.60 29.25
N ASN A 624 1.54 21.27 29.02
CA ASN A 624 1.74 20.31 30.10
C ASN A 624 3.11 20.48 30.78
N VAL A 625 4.18 20.76 30.01
CA VAL A 625 5.50 21.11 30.55
C VAL A 625 5.46 22.40 31.35
N ASP A 626 4.76 23.44 30.88
CA ASP A 626 4.62 24.72 31.57
C ASP A 626 3.76 24.58 32.84
N LEU A 627 2.66 23.82 32.81
CA LEU A 627 1.83 23.51 33.97
C LEU A 627 2.63 22.70 35.01
N LEU A 628 3.40 21.70 34.57
CA LEU A 628 4.31 20.96 35.45
C LEU A 628 5.44 21.85 35.98
N ALA A 629 5.94 22.82 35.20
CA ALA A 629 6.91 23.80 35.67
C ALA A 629 6.28 24.67 36.76
N ASN A 630 5.08 25.23 36.54
CA ASN A 630 4.34 26.03 37.52
C ASN A 630 4.00 25.25 38.81
N LEU A 631 3.63 23.96 38.69
CA LEU A 631 3.39 23.09 39.85
C LEU A 631 4.66 22.70 40.62
N ARG A 632 5.82 22.67 39.95
CA ARG A 632 7.14 22.40 40.57
C ARG A 632 7.77 23.66 41.15
N SER A 633 7.59 24.82 40.51
CA SER A 633 7.94 26.12 41.04
C SER A 633 6.93 26.53 42.11
N ARG A 634 7.11 26.01 43.32
CA ARG A 634 6.33 26.34 44.52
C ARG A 634 6.47 27.83 44.86
N HIS A 635 5.72 28.67 44.16
CA HIS A 635 5.88 30.12 44.22
C HIS A 635 5.39 30.69 45.56
N PRO A 636 6.14 31.63 46.18
CA PRO A 636 5.70 32.33 47.37
C PRO A 636 4.76 33.48 46.97
N ASP A 637 3.45 33.23 47.00
CA ASP A 637 2.40 34.12 47.52
C ASP A 637 1.02 33.68 46.97
N PRO A 638 0.10 33.18 47.81
CA PRO A 638 -1.20 32.65 47.36
C PRO A 638 -2.23 33.74 47.01
N THR A 639 -1.83 35.01 46.97
CA THR A 639 -2.69 36.18 46.78
C THR A 639 -2.77 36.68 45.34
N VAL A 640 -1.86 36.24 44.45
CA VAL A 640 -1.82 36.66 43.04
C VAL A 640 -2.09 35.45 42.13
N PRO A 641 -3.28 35.35 41.50
CA PRO A 641 -3.57 34.26 40.57
C PRO A 641 -2.82 34.46 39.24
N VAL A 642 -1.77 33.66 39.02
CA VAL A 642 -0.98 33.66 37.77
C VAL A 642 -1.53 32.62 36.81
N ILE A 643 -1.84 33.02 35.57
CA ILE A 643 -2.24 32.12 34.48
C ILE A 643 -1.01 31.86 33.58
N PRO A 644 -0.67 30.61 33.24
CA PRO A 644 0.44 30.31 32.33
C PRO A 644 0.24 30.92 30.93
N THR A 645 1.33 31.40 30.32
CA THR A 645 1.31 32.02 28.98
C THR A 645 0.88 31.06 27.88
N SER A 646 1.16 29.76 28.02
CA SER A 646 0.68 28.71 27.11
C SER A 646 -0.84 28.49 27.17
N VAL A 647 -1.44 28.60 28.37
CA VAL A 647 -2.90 28.54 28.57
C VAL A 647 -3.59 29.75 27.95
N LEU A 648 -3.02 30.96 28.12
CA LEU A 648 -3.51 32.16 27.43
C LEU A 648 -3.44 31.98 25.90
N GLY A 649 -2.30 31.49 25.38
CA GLY A 649 -2.16 31.21 23.95
C GLY A 649 -3.10 30.10 23.43
N ALA A 650 -3.54 29.16 24.29
CA ALA A 650 -4.56 28.17 23.94
C ALA A 650 -5.95 28.82 23.83
N MET A 651 -6.36 29.61 24.83
CA MET A 651 -7.60 30.37 24.82
C MET A 651 -7.69 31.34 23.62
N GLU A 652 -6.59 32.01 23.26
CA GLU A 652 -6.53 32.87 22.07
C GLU A 652 -6.75 32.07 20.77
N ARG A 653 -6.17 30.86 20.66
CA ARG A 653 -6.38 29.96 19.51
C ARG A 653 -7.83 29.46 19.43
N GLU A 654 -8.46 29.12 20.55
CA GLU A 654 -9.88 28.73 20.61
C GLU A 654 -10.80 29.90 20.22
N ILE A 655 -10.52 31.11 20.73
CA ILE A 655 -11.25 32.34 20.36
C ILE A 655 -11.09 32.64 18.85
N MET A 656 -9.92 32.41 18.25
CA MET A 656 -9.72 32.53 16.81
C MET A 656 -10.47 31.45 16.02
N ALA A 657 -10.48 30.20 16.48
CA ALA A 657 -11.21 29.10 15.85
C ALA A 657 -12.73 29.38 15.85
N ALA A 658 -13.31 29.77 16.99
CA ALA A 658 -14.72 30.14 17.10
C ALA A 658 -15.08 31.36 16.24
N LYS A 659 -14.18 32.34 16.10
CA LYS A 659 -14.35 33.47 15.16
C LYS A 659 -14.32 33.01 13.70
N ALA A 660 -13.47 32.06 13.34
CA ALA A 660 -13.42 31.50 11.99
C ALA A 660 -14.66 30.65 11.66
N GLU A 661 -15.10 29.81 12.60
CA GLU A 661 -16.32 29.02 12.46
C GLU A 661 -17.57 29.91 12.33
N THR A 662 -17.75 30.89 13.21
CA THR A 662 -18.89 31.82 13.12
C THR A 662 -18.83 32.70 11.86
N ALA A 663 -17.65 33.01 11.31
CA ALA A 663 -17.52 33.63 10.00
C ALA A 663 -17.93 32.68 8.86
N SER A 664 -17.53 31.41 8.93
CA SER A 664 -17.94 30.36 7.98
C SER A 664 -19.46 30.14 7.99
N ALA A 665 -20.06 30.02 9.17
CA ALA A 665 -21.50 29.89 9.36
C ALA A 665 -22.29 31.12 8.88
N LYS A 666 -21.76 32.34 9.08
CA LYS A 666 -22.34 33.56 8.47
C LYS A 666 -22.26 33.53 6.94
N LYS A 667 -21.14 33.07 6.37
CA LYS A 667 -20.95 32.95 4.92
C LYS A 667 -21.83 31.87 4.29
N SER A 668 -22.05 30.73 4.96
CA SER A 668 -23.00 29.71 4.49
C SER A 668 -24.45 30.17 4.62
N ALA A 669 -24.82 30.83 5.72
CA ALA A 669 -26.15 31.42 5.89
C ALA A 669 -26.43 32.56 4.89
N GLN A 670 -25.43 33.35 4.52
CA GLN A 670 -25.53 34.34 3.43
C GLN A 670 -25.75 33.65 2.08
N ARG A 671 -24.91 32.67 1.72
CA ARG A 671 -25.09 31.87 0.49
C ARG A 671 -26.44 31.18 0.41
N LEU A 672 -26.96 30.67 1.54
CA LEU A 672 -28.29 30.06 1.60
C LEU A 672 -29.39 31.09 1.28
N LYS A 673 -29.26 32.33 1.76
CA LYS A 673 -30.19 33.43 1.43
C LYS A 673 -30.07 33.88 -0.03
N GLU A 674 -28.86 33.90 -0.59
CA GLU A 674 -28.61 34.22 -2.00
C GLU A 674 -29.22 33.15 -2.93
N VAL A 675 -28.97 31.86 -2.64
CA VAL A 675 -29.56 30.72 -3.37
C VAL A 675 -31.07 30.66 -3.19
N TRP A 676 -31.61 30.89 -1.98
CA TRP A 676 -33.05 30.96 -1.76
C TRP A 676 -33.68 32.15 -2.51
N GLY A 677 -32.99 33.28 -2.59
CA GLY A 677 -33.38 34.44 -3.38
C GLY A 677 -33.47 34.11 -4.87
N SER A 678 -32.40 33.55 -5.44
CA SER A 678 -32.38 33.05 -6.83
C SER A 678 -33.51 32.06 -7.08
N LYS A 679 -33.65 31.03 -6.24
CA LYS A 679 -34.63 29.96 -6.47
C LYS A 679 -36.08 30.44 -6.29
N SER A 680 -36.31 31.39 -5.38
CA SER A 680 -37.59 32.09 -5.25
C SER A 680 -37.90 32.97 -6.47
N GLN A 681 -36.88 33.53 -7.12
CA GLN A 681 -37.04 34.34 -8.32
C GLN A 681 -37.31 33.46 -9.55
N GLU A 682 -36.52 32.40 -9.77
CA GLU A 682 -36.77 31.35 -10.76
C GLU A 682 -38.19 30.78 -10.65
N PHE A 683 -38.68 30.57 -9.42
CA PHE A 683 -40.04 30.07 -9.18
C PHE A 683 -41.13 31.07 -9.56
N LYS A 684 -40.95 32.37 -9.28
CA LYS A 684 -41.87 33.43 -9.76
C LYS A 684 -41.85 33.52 -11.29
N GLU A 685 -40.68 33.46 -11.91
CA GLU A 685 -40.52 33.52 -13.36
C GLU A 685 -41.14 32.31 -14.05
N ALA A 686 -41.04 31.12 -13.44
CA ALA A 686 -41.75 29.92 -13.88
C ALA A 686 -43.29 30.10 -13.79
N ILE A 687 -43.83 30.65 -12.70
CA ILE A 687 -45.27 30.92 -12.58
C ILE A 687 -45.73 31.99 -13.57
N PHE A 688 -44.97 33.08 -13.72
CA PHE A 688 -45.21 34.14 -14.69
C PHE A 688 -45.29 33.57 -16.12
N SER A 689 -44.31 32.74 -16.50
CA SER A 689 -44.19 32.15 -17.84
C SER A 689 -45.25 31.07 -18.11
N THR A 690 -45.59 30.22 -17.13
CA THR A 690 -46.49 29.07 -17.34
C THR A 690 -47.97 29.36 -17.06
N LEU A 691 -48.27 30.30 -16.16
CA LEU A 691 -49.64 30.60 -15.72
C LEU A 691 -50.11 32.02 -16.01
N GLY A 692 -49.24 32.95 -16.45
CA GLY A 692 -49.65 34.33 -16.75
C GLY A 692 -49.99 35.17 -15.50
N TRP A 693 -49.34 34.87 -14.37
CA TRP A 693 -49.51 35.60 -13.11
C TRP A 693 -48.17 35.96 -12.47
N THR A 694 -48.00 37.24 -12.12
CA THR A 694 -46.88 37.73 -11.29
C THR A 694 -47.19 37.49 -9.82
N VAL A 695 -46.30 36.80 -9.10
CA VAL A 695 -46.49 36.47 -7.67
C VAL A 695 -45.52 37.25 -6.79
N THR A 696 -46.05 37.99 -5.83
CA THR A 696 -45.30 38.77 -4.85
C THR A 696 -45.67 38.37 -3.41
N PHE A 697 -44.66 38.01 -2.62
CA PHE A 697 -44.84 37.63 -1.22
C PHE A 697 -44.74 38.87 -0.33
N ILE A 698 -45.77 39.10 0.47
CA ILE A 698 -45.89 40.21 1.42
C ILE A 698 -45.59 39.66 2.83
N PRO A 699 -44.91 40.41 3.71
CA PRO A 699 -44.80 40.07 5.13
C PRO A 699 -46.16 39.68 5.76
N ASN A 700 -46.13 38.78 6.75
CA ASN A 700 -47.32 38.14 7.34
C ASN A 700 -48.02 37.11 6.41
N GLY A 701 -47.24 36.26 5.73
CA GLY A 701 -47.72 35.03 5.06
C GLY A 701 -48.64 35.25 3.85
N LYS A 702 -48.69 36.47 3.29
CA LYS A 702 -49.67 36.88 2.27
C LYS A 702 -49.05 36.87 0.88
N MET A 703 -49.82 36.39 -0.09
CA MET A 703 -49.40 36.27 -1.48
C MET A 703 -50.27 37.19 -2.35
N ARG A 704 -49.68 38.26 -2.89
CA ARG A 704 -50.31 39.12 -3.91
C ARG A 704 -50.00 38.54 -5.29
N VAL A 705 -51.04 38.38 -6.09
CA VAL A 705 -51.02 37.77 -7.42
C VAL A 705 -51.64 38.78 -8.40
N GLU A 706 -50.99 39.01 -9.54
CA GLU A 706 -51.33 40.07 -10.50
C GLU A 706 -51.20 39.55 -11.94
N SER A 707 -52.17 39.86 -12.81
CA SER A 707 -52.23 39.23 -14.14
C SER A 707 -51.24 39.87 -15.11
N THR A 708 -50.52 39.06 -15.90
CA THR A 708 -49.62 39.55 -16.95
C THR A 708 -50.37 40.24 -18.09
N PHE A 709 -51.62 39.84 -18.35
CA PHE A 709 -52.46 40.41 -19.41
C PHE A 709 -53.34 41.58 -18.94
N PHE A 710 -53.40 41.83 -17.62
CA PHE A 710 -54.12 42.96 -17.03
C PHE A 710 -53.37 43.55 -15.82
N PRO A 711 -52.17 44.14 -16.02
CA PRO A 711 -51.37 44.73 -14.95
C PRO A 711 -52.03 45.99 -14.35
N SER A 712 -51.63 46.35 -13.13
CA SER A 712 -51.99 47.64 -12.52
C SER A 712 -51.33 48.80 -13.27
N LYS A 713 -52.04 49.92 -13.41
CA LYS A 713 -51.54 51.15 -14.05
C LYS A 713 -50.89 52.12 -13.05
N THR A 714 -50.89 51.75 -11.78
CA THR A 714 -50.54 52.54 -10.60
C THR A 714 -49.78 51.65 -9.61
N ASP A 715 -48.84 52.23 -8.87
CA ASP A 715 -48.01 51.52 -7.88
C ASP A 715 -48.80 51.07 -6.62
N GLU A 716 -50.09 51.44 -6.56
CA GLU A 716 -51.04 50.98 -5.53
C GLU A 716 -51.52 49.51 -5.74
N HIS A 717 -51.13 48.88 -6.86
CA HIS A 717 -51.50 47.50 -7.23
C HIS A 717 -53.03 47.25 -7.26
N GLU A 718 -53.78 48.19 -7.82
CA GLU A 718 -55.25 48.14 -7.90
C GLU A 718 -55.81 46.88 -8.56
N ASN A 719 -55.09 46.31 -9.54
CA ASN A 719 -55.49 45.13 -10.33
C ASN A 719 -54.92 43.81 -9.76
N SER A 720 -54.57 43.78 -8.48
CA SER A 720 -54.01 42.58 -7.81
C SER A 720 -55.04 41.82 -6.95
N ILE A 721 -54.74 40.56 -6.64
CA ILE A 721 -55.53 39.69 -5.75
C ILE A 721 -54.61 39.22 -4.62
N VAL A 722 -54.99 39.45 -3.37
CA VAL A 722 -54.20 39.09 -2.18
C VAL A 722 -54.83 37.88 -1.49
N PHE A 723 -54.09 36.78 -1.45
CA PHE A 723 -54.43 35.56 -0.74
C PHE A 723 -53.73 35.56 0.64
N ASP A 724 -54.49 35.28 1.70
CA ASP A 724 -54.02 35.05 3.06
C ASP A 724 -54.01 33.54 3.32
N GLY A 725 -52.84 32.92 3.24
CA GLY A 725 -52.69 31.46 3.35
C GLY A 725 -52.94 30.90 4.75
N GLU A 726 -52.73 31.72 5.80
CA GLU A 726 -52.96 31.33 7.20
C GLU A 726 -54.45 31.35 7.55
N ARG A 727 -55.20 32.29 6.98
CA ARG A 727 -56.64 32.48 7.28
C ARG A 727 -57.56 31.93 6.20
N GLY A 728 -57.03 31.47 5.08
CA GLY A 728 -57.80 31.00 3.92
C GLY A 728 -58.63 32.10 3.22
N THR A 729 -58.31 33.37 3.43
CA THR A 729 -59.13 34.49 2.90
C THR A 729 -58.53 35.12 1.65
N MET A 730 -59.37 35.48 0.69
CA MET A 730 -58.99 36.22 -0.52
C MET A 730 -59.52 37.66 -0.44
N LYS A 731 -58.72 38.64 -0.87
CA LYS A 731 -59.10 40.05 -1.01
C LYS A 731 -58.67 40.60 -2.36
N VAL A 732 -59.47 41.51 -2.92
CA VAL A 732 -59.19 42.15 -4.22
C VAL A 732 -58.56 43.54 -4.00
N GLY A 733 -57.59 43.89 -4.85
CA GLY A 733 -56.98 45.21 -4.96
C GLY A 733 -57.97 46.32 -5.29
N GLY A 734 -57.63 47.56 -4.92
CA GLY A 734 -58.53 48.71 -5.01
C GLY A 734 -59.79 48.63 -4.12
N GLY A 735 -59.98 47.53 -3.38
CA GLY A 735 -61.14 47.32 -2.52
C GLY A 735 -62.43 46.91 -3.25
N PRO A 736 -63.52 46.60 -2.51
CA PRO A 736 -64.72 45.93 -3.04
C PRO A 736 -65.58 46.78 -3.98
N LYS A 737 -65.19 48.03 -4.27
CA LYS A 737 -65.88 48.92 -5.23
C LYS A 737 -65.02 49.23 -6.47
N SER A 738 -63.78 48.73 -6.55
CA SER A 738 -62.89 48.99 -7.69
C SER A 738 -63.49 48.49 -9.02
N ALA A 739 -63.02 49.04 -10.14
CA ALA A 739 -63.42 48.56 -11.47
C ALA A 739 -63.04 47.09 -11.64
N PHE A 740 -61.85 46.71 -11.17
CA PHE A 740 -61.34 45.34 -11.16
C PHE A 740 -62.22 44.39 -10.33
N ALA A 741 -62.56 44.75 -9.09
CA ALA A 741 -63.40 43.93 -8.21
C ALA A 741 -64.84 43.73 -8.74
N ARG A 742 -65.38 44.70 -9.49
CA ARG A 742 -66.64 44.52 -10.22
C ARG A 742 -66.49 43.59 -11.42
N ARG A 743 -65.45 43.78 -12.23
CA ARG A 743 -65.18 42.95 -13.43
C ARG A 743 -65.04 41.47 -13.07
N ILE A 744 -64.21 41.14 -12.09
CA ILE A 744 -63.98 39.74 -11.69
C ILE A 744 -65.09 39.17 -10.78
N GLY A 745 -66.14 39.95 -10.49
CA GLY A 745 -67.16 39.63 -9.49
C GLY A 745 -67.95 38.35 -9.80
N ASP A 746 -68.32 38.15 -11.06
CA ASP A 746 -69.10 36.99 -11.51
C ASP A 746 -68.23 35.72 -11.50
N GLN A 747 -66.96 35.84 -11.92
CA GLN A 747 -65.97 34.77 -11.84
C GLN A 747 -65.70 34.36 -10.38
N ILE A 748 -65.65 35.31 -9.44
CA ILE A 748 -65.57 35.03 -7.99
C ILE A 748 -66.84 34.31 -7.52
N GLY A 749 -68.03 34.73 -7.98
CA GLY A 749 -69.30 34.07 -7.67
C GLY A 749 -69.26 32.59 -8.02
N PHE A 750 -69.09 32.30 -9.31
CA PHE A 750 -69.10 30.92 -9.83
C PHE A 750 -67.93 30.09 -9.30
N TRP A 751 -66.68 30.49 -9.57
CA TRP A 751 -65.53 29.63 -9.27
C TRP A 751 -65.17 29.57 -7.78
N VAL A 752 -65.31 30.66 -7.03
CA VAL A 752 -64.85 30.72 -5.64
C VAL A 752 -65.98 30.46 -4.64
N ARG A 753 -67.22 30.93 -4.88
CA ARG A 753 -68.35 30.67 -3.95
C ARG A 753 -69.09 29.36 -4.25
N GLU A 754 -69.37 29.05 -5.51
CA GLU A 754 -70.10 27.81 -5.84
C GLU A 754 -69.19 26.59 -6.02
N LYS A 755 -68.01 26.75 -6.65
CA LYS A 755 -67.10 25.63 -6.94
C LYS A 755 -65.91 25.50 -5.97
N GLY A 756 -65.62 26.52 -5.16
CA GLY A 756 -64.48 26.53 -4.22
C GLY A 756 -63.10 26.39 -4.89
N CYS A 757 -62.98 26.62 -6.19
CA CYS A 757 -61.82 26.25 -7.00
C CYS A 757 -61.01 27.47 -7.44
N ILE A 758 -60.04 27.88 -6.62
CA ILE A 758 -59.13 29.00 -6.91
C ILE A 758 -58.30 28.78 -8.20
N PRO A 759 -57.79 27.57 -8.53
CA PRO A 759 -57.12 27.34 -9.81
C PRO A 759 -58.04 27.54 -11.03
N GLY A 760 -59.31 27.11 -10.94
CA GLY A 760 -60.31 27.33 -11.99
C GLY A 760 -60.65 28.81 -12.18
N PHE A 761 -60.79 29.55 -11.06
CA PHE A 761 -60.96 31.00 -11.05
C PHE A 761 -59.81 31.74 -11.76
N LEU A 762 -58.56 31.42 -11.41
CA LEU A 762 -57.38 32.05 -12.03
C LEU A 762 -57.20 31.67 -13.50
N ALA A 763 -57.58 30.45 -13.90
CA ALA A 763 -57.56 30.02 -15.30
C ALA A 763 -58.67 30.65 -16.16
N ALA A 764 -59.86 30.89 -15.58
CA ALA A 764 -60.92 31.63 -16.26
C ALA A 764 -60.53 33.10 -16.48
N LEU A 765 -59.92 33.74 -15.47
CA LEU A 765 -59.44 35.11 -15.57
C LEU A 765 -58.28 35.28 -16.57
N THR A 766 -57.35 34.33 -16.68
CA THR A 766 -56.28 34.45 -17.69
C THR A 766 -56.81 34.35 -19.10
N LEU A 767 -57.79 33.48 -19.36
CA LEU A 767 -58.45 33.42 -20.67
C LEU A 767 -59.21 34.73 -20.99
N GLU A 768 -59.98 35.25 -20.02
CA GLU A 768 -60.74 36.49 -20.18
C GLU A 768 -59.82 37.72 -20.42
N PHE A 769 -58.75 37.86 -19.64
CA PHE A 769 -57.79 38.95 -19.81
C PHE A 769 -56.91 38.76 -21.06
N TYR A 770 -56.53 37.54 -21.43
CA TYR A 770 -55.79 37.27 -22.66
C TYR A 770 -56.62 37.61 -23.90
N GLU A 771 -57.88 37.17 -23.94
CA GLU A 771 -58.80 37.52 -25.02
C GLU A 771 -58.90 39.04 -25.20
N ASP A 772 -59.18 39.79 -24.13
CA ASP A 772 -59.31 41.24 -24.20
C ASP A 772 -58.00 41.95 -24.54
N HIS A 773 -56.86 41.44 -24.07
CA HIS A 773 -55.54 41.90 -24.51
C HIS A 773 -55.31 41.63 -26.00
N THR A 774 -55.79 40.51 -26.56
CA THR A 774 -55.69 40.26 -28.02
C THR A 774 -56.67 41.07 -28.86
N LYS A 775 -57.80 41.51 -28.29
CA LYS A 775 -58.74 42.46 -28.92
C LYS A 775 -58.11 43.87 -28.95
N ALA A 776 -57.66 44.36 -27.79
CA ALA A 776 -57.03 45.68 -27.62
C ALA A 776 -55.59 45.81 -28.19
N VAL A 777 -55.11 44.81 -28.94
CA VAL A 777 -53.86 44.81 -29.73
C VAL A 777 -54.15 44.61 -31.24
N ARG A 778 -55.43 44.42 -31.61
CA ARG A 778 -55.92 44.33 -33.00
C ARG A 778 -56.72 45.56 -33.43
N ASP A 779 -57.37 46.23 -32.47
CA ASP A 779 -57.91 47.58 -32.59
C ASP A 779 -56.80 48.65 -32.38
#